data_AF-A0A7J5A8A9-F1
#
_entry.id   AF-A0A7J5A8A9-F1
#
_cell.length_a   1.000
_cell.length_b   1.000
_cell.length_c   1.000
_cell.angle_alpha   90.00
_cell.angle_beta   90.00
_cell.angle_gamma   90.00
#
_symmetry.space_group_name_H-M   'P 1'
#
loop_
_entity.id
_entity.type
_entity.pdbx_description
1 polymer ?
#
loop_
_entity_poly.entity_id
_entity_poly.type
_entity_poly.pdbx_seq_one_letter_code
_entity_poly.pdbx_strand_id
1 'polypeptide(L)'
;MRYKNIREEELKNKVGADWFKQFDTTEIIGNIDFTVFPQQDNLFGRTPLLWAEAKTGNFDVATMFVQLILTIGKARTFDKTMPPAFLGAFDFKKVAFVPYINIQDIFYLNDFNWNVTPSNHETKEFQLIKQRIESTLKQNTYVYDYQKDEKELQAFIKNNVAKATTTSKLKIDKNNFIPIYLRWLEIVKPIIDVNWDDLNKANILDSDFYLADLFVDDKDTQNIGDDLSIRENLFVMFQNEGYKIAKENLKQMFDANIMLKNKDTYLHFWKRYKRPPLKEFQDYIIERRDLLVPQDIRERKGAFFTPRIWVELSQKYLTDYLGENWQDEYYIWDCAAGTGNLLAGLTNKYNIYASTLDQADVNVMHERIDHGANLLKNNVFQFDFLNDDFSKLPDPLQFIINNPEKRKKLVIYINPPYAEADNRLGDGRSGVAESMIHKKYSNLMGYTKREMYIQFFTRIHCEIPGIVLANFSTLKNLQAPKFSEFRDFFQAKLEKLFITPADTFDNVKGQFPIGFFIWNLNKKERFNYFEADVFNKREDYVGPKNIWAYDNFKLINEWVKTFRYSKGESIATIIGVGSDFQNQRLVRFGKPFMKVPASNHNWQTTKENLIETSIYYTVRHIFDSTWLNDRDQFLYPNENWESDKEFQNNCLVSTLFSNNISSSFGTNHWIPFTEYEVNAQAKFESNFMTHFIKGKIKQEVQTTDLFTTSCQPELVSGSNEMLKRVQHDTNEGVQHDTNKGVQHDTNEGVQHNKALVFSEEATAVFDAGRELWKYYHAQKDVNVNASLYDIREYFQGRNDKGRMNSKSNDATYSQLIANLRSKLSVLADKIKPKVYEYGFLKA
;
A
#
# COMPACT_ATOMS: atom_id res chain seq x y z
N MET A 1 -33.86 -12.50 41.31
CA MET A 1 -32.76 -11.76 40.63
C MET A 1 -31.63 -11.67 41.61
N ARG A 2 -30.52 -12.35 41.33
CA ARG A 2 -29.34 -12.42 42.19
C ARG A 2 -28.56 -11.09 42.18
N TYR A 3 -28.49 -10.44 41.02
CA TYR A 3 -27.79 -9.18 40.83
C TYR A 3 -28.82 -8.07 40.57
N LYS A 4 -29.00 -7.11 41.48
CA LYS A 4 -29.97 -6.02 41.33
C LYS A 4 -29.26 -4.67 41.36
N ASN A 5 -29.67 -3.74 40.48
CA ASN A 5 -29.22 -2.34 40.47
C ASN A 5 -27.71 -2.13 40.31
N ILE A 6 -27.04 -3.01 39.57
CA ILE A 6 -25.61 -2.89 39.25
C ILE A 6 -25.40 -2.54 37.78
N ARG A 7 -24.26 -1.94 37.43
CA ARG A 7 -23.92 -1.65 36.02
C ARG A 7 -23.58 -2.95 35.27
N GLU A 8 -23.69 -2.94 33.94
CA GLU A 8 -23.38 -4.12 33.11
C GLU A 8 -21.94 -4.62 33.31
N GLU A 9 -20.98 -3.70 33.37
CA GLU A 9 -19.58 -4.02 33.66
C GLU A 9 -19.40 -4.65 35.06
N GLU A 10 -20.16 -4.20 36.05
CA GLU A 10 -20.15 -4.80 37.38
C GLU A 10 -20.78 -6.20 37.38
N LEU A 11 -21.81 -6.41 36.54
CA LEU A 11 -22.43 -7.72 36.35
C LEU A 11 -21.43 -8.73 35.76
N LYS A 12 -20.70 -8.35 34.71
CA LYS A 12 -19.68 -9.20 34.07
C LYS A 12 -18.64 -9.67 35.09
N ASN A 13 -18.11 -8.73 35.87
CA ASN A 13 -17.13 -9.02 36.93
C ASN A 13 -17.69 -9.95 38.02
N LYS A 14 -18.92 -9.70 38.49
CA LYS A 14 -19.57 -10.54 39.52
C LYS A 14 -19.89 -11.94 39.02
N VAL A 15 -20.37 -12.08 37.78
CA VAL A 15 -20.64 -13.39 37.19
C VAL A 15 -19.33 -14.18 37.01
N GLY A 16 -18.25 -13.52 36.58
CA GLY A 16 -16.90 -14.11 36.54
C GLY A 16 -16.43 -14.61 37.90
N ALA A 17 -16.53 -13.76 38.93
CA ALA A 17 -16.10 -14.11 40.30
C ALA A 17 -16.96 -15.21 40.95
N ASP A 18 -18.29 -15.16 40.78
CA ASP A 18 -19.21 -16.08 41.45
C ASP A 18 -19.20 -17.47 40.81
N TRP A 19 -19.12 -17.55 39.48
CA TRP A 19 -19.37 -18.80 38.74
C TRP A 19 -18.15 -19.34 37.99
N PHE A 20 -17.22 -18.47 37.61
CA PHE A 20 -16.07 -18.83 36.76
C PHE A 20 -14.71 -18.58 37.43
N LYS A 21 -14.66 -18.46 38.77
CA LYS A 21 -13.42 -18.19 39.54
C LYS A 21 -12.20 -19.06 39.24
N GLN A 22 -12.43 -20.27 38.71
CA GLN A 22 -11.38 -21.24 38.37
C GLN A 22 -10.82 -21.05 36.94
N PHE A 23 -11.30 -20.04 36.23
CA PHE A 23 -10.95 -19.70 34.85
C PHE A 23 -10.38 -18.28 34.79
N ASP A 24 -9.76 -17.92 33.68
CA ASP A 24 -9.47 -16.52 33.36
C ASP A 24 -10.69 -15.92 32.65
N THR A 25 -11.17 -14.79 33.19
CA THR A 25 -12.30 -14.02 32.65
C THR A 25 -11.93 -12.58 32.34
N THR A 26 -10.63 -12.26 32.37
CA THR A 26 -10.10 -10.90 32.19
C THR A 26 -9.72 -10.59 30.74
N GLU A 27 -9.50 -11.63 29.94
CA GLU A 27 -9.20 -11.50 28.52
C GLU A 27 -10.49 -11.14 27.73
N ILE A 28 -10.41 -10.15 26.85
CA ILE A 28 -11.55 -9.69 26.03
C ILE A 28 -11.19 -9.85 24.56
N ILE A 29 -12.03 -10.54 23.80
CA ILE A 29 -11.86 -10.72 22.36
C ILE A 29 -12.76 -9.75 21.60
N GLY A 30 -12.15 -8.72 21.01
CA GLY A 30 -12.87 -7.73 20.22
C GLY A 30 -13.96 -7.03 21.04
N ASN A 31 -15.21 -7.07 20.53
CA ASN A 31 -16.37 -6.47 21.18
C ASN A 31 -17.25 -7.50 21.91
N ILE A 32 -16.73 -8.71 22.18
CA ILE A 32 -17.47 -9.72 22.95
C ILE A 32 -17.46 -9.32 24.42
N ASP A 33 -18.64 -9.26 25.03
CA ASP A 33 -18.85 -8.74 26.37
C ASP A 33 -18.15 -9.53 27.49
N PHE A 34 -18.07 -10.86 27.36
CA PHE A 34 -17.50 -11.72 28.38
C PHE A 34 -16.88 -12.96 27.75
N THR A 35 -15.67 -13.33 28.19
CA THR A 35 -15.02 -14.56 27.76
C THR A 35 -14.53 -15.39 28.94
N VAL A 36 -14.38 -16.69 28.73
CA VAL A 36 -13.83 -17.62 29.72
C VAL A 36 -12.72 -18.43 29.08
N PHE A 37 -11.53 -18.41 29.67
CA PHE A 37 -10.36 -19.17 29.26
C PHE A 37 -9.84 -20.08 30.38
N PRO A 38 -9.13 -21.17 30.07
CA PRO A 38 -8.36 -21.91 31.06
C PRO A 38 -7.35 -20.99 31.77
N GLN A 39 -7.04 -21.22 33.05
CA GLN A 39 -6.00 -20.43 33.74
C GLN A 39 -4.58 -20.74 33.25
N GLN A 40 -4.33 -21.99 32.86
CA GLN A 40 -3.01 -22.43 32.39
C GLN A 40 -2.95 -22.43 30.86
N ASP A 41 -1.82 -21.96 30.35
CA ASP A 41 -1.50 -22.00 28.93
C ASP A 41 -1.14 -23.43 28.50
N ASN A 42 -1.42 -23.75 27.24
CA ASN A 42 -0.84 -24.94 26.60
C ASN A 42 0.20 -24.50 25.57
N LEU A 43 0.96 -25.45 25.00
CA LEU A 43 2.03 -25.19 24.02
C LEU A 43 1.59 -24.36 22.79
N PHE A 44 0.28 -24.18 22.56
CA PHE A 44 -0.35 -23.53 21.42
C PHE A 44 -1.32 -22.40 21.80
N GLY A 45 -1.25 -21.89 23.03
CA GLY A 45 -2.13 -20.84 23.54
C GLY A 45 -3.45 -21.36 24.15
N ARG A 46 -4.15 -20.48 24.88
CA ARG A 46 -5.44 -20.79 25.52
C ARG A 46 -6.58 -20.81 24.52
N THR A 47 -7.32 -21.91 24.46
CA THR A 47 -8.57 -21.98 23.67
C THR A 47 -9.72 -21.42 24.51
N PRO A 48 -10.53 -20.48 23.97
CA PRO A 48 -11.67 -19.97 24.72
C PRO A 48 -12.66 -21.09 25.00
N LEU A 49 -13.26 -21.08 26.20
CA LEU A 49 -14.28 -22.03 26.63
C LEU A 49 -15.69 -21.48 26.41
N LEU A 50 -15.84 -20.16 26.59
CA LEU A 50 -17.11 -19.44 26.48
C LEU A 50 -16.88 -18.06 25.86
N TRP A 51 -17.73 -17.69 24.91
CA TRP A 51 -17.99 -16.29 24.55
C TRP A 51 -19.42 -15.96 24.92
N ALA A 52 -19.66 -14.83 25.57
CA ALA A 52 -20.99 -14.49 26.05
C ALA A 52 -21.33 -13.00 25.89
N GLU A 53 -22.62 -12.75 25.69
CA GLU A 53 -23.24 -11.42 25.75
C GLU A 53 -23.82 -11.18 27.15
N ALA A 54 -23.64 -9.96 27.67
CA ALA A 54 -24.21 -9.57 28.96
C ALA A 54 -25.30 -8.50 28.75
N LYS A 55 -26.36 -8.55 29.57
CA LYS A 55 -27.39 -7.49 29.58
C LYS A 55 -27.83 -7.07 30.96
N THR A 56 -28.20 -5.80 31.08
CA THR A 56 -28.86 -5.24 32.25
C THR A 56 -30.35 -5.59 32.31
N GLY A 57 -30.85 -5.96 33.50
CA GLY A 57 -32.26 -6.30 33.71
C GLY A 57 -32.60 -7.79 33.49
N ASN A 58 -33.87 -8.10 33.21
CA ASN A 58 -34.33 -9.44 32.81
C ASN A 58 -34.57 -9.43 31.30
N PHE A 59 -33.57 -9.82 30.53
CA PHE A 59 -33.58 -9.70 29.08
C PHE A 59 -33.98 -11.01 28.41
N ASP A 60 -34.52 -10.94 27.20
CA ASP A 60 -34.86 -12.14 26.44
C ASP A 60 -33.59 -12.89 26.00
N VAL A 61 -33.57 -14.21 26.21
CA VAL A 61 -32.39 -15.06 25.96
C VAL A 61 -32.07 -15.12 24.47
N ALA A 62 -33.08 -15.27 23.62
CA ALA A 62 -32.87 -15.34 22.17
C ALA A 62 -32.26 -14.03 21.65
N THR A 63 -32.80 -12.89 22.10
CA THR A 63 -32.31 -11.56 21.74
C THR A 63 -30.82 -11.37 22.12
N MET A 64 -30.40 -11.82 23.30
CA MET A 64 -28.97 -11.77 23.69
C MET A 64 -28.08 -12.64 22.80
N PHE A 65 -28.52 -13.85 22.44
CA PHE A 65 -27.75 -14.70 21.52
C PHE A 65 -27.65 -14.12 20.12
N VAL A 66 -28.72 -13.50 19.59
CA VAL A 66 -28.66 -12.81 18.28
C VAL A 66 -27.60 -11.71 18.30
N GLN A 67 -27.54 -10.92 19.39
CA GLN A 67 -26.55 -9.86 19.55
C GLN A 67 -25.13 -10.42 19.56
N LEU A 68 -24.89 -11.49 20.33
CA LEU A 68 -23.59 -12.17 20.35
C LEU A 68 -23.17 -12.65 18.96
N ILE A 69 -24.09 -13.29 18.23
CA ILE A 69 -23.83 -13.84 16.89
C ILE A 69 -23.51 -12.71 15.89
N LEU A 70 -24.28 -11.61 15.91
CA LEU A 70 -23.98 -10.45 15.06
C LEU A 70 -22.63 -9.81 15.41
N THR A 71 -22.30 -9.72 16.70
CA THR A 71 -20.99 -9.21 17.16
C THR A 71 -19.84 -10.08 16.67
N ILE A 72 -19.95 -11.40 16.82
CA ILE A 72 -18.94 -12.37 16.36
C ILE A 72 -18.79 -12.32 14.83
N GLY A 73 -19.91 -12.31 14.10
CA GLY A 73 -19.94 -12.32 12.65
C GLY A 73 -19.41 -11.04 12.01
N LYS A 74 -19.79 -9.87 12.55
CA LYS A 74 -19.27 -8.57 12.12
C LYS A 74 -17.76 -8.46 12.24
N ALA A 75 -17.20 -8.95 13.35
CA ALA A 75 -15.77 -8.94 13.60
C ALA A 75 -15.01 -10.09 12.89
N ARG A 76 -15.73 -11.05 12.31
CA ARG A 76 -15.20 -12.31 11.76
C ARG A 76 -14.25 -13.01 12.75
N THR A 77 -14.64 -13.04 14.02
CA THR A 77 -13.79 -13.51 15.13
C THR A 77 -13.34 -14.96 14.93
N PHE A 78 -14.20 -15.79 14.33
CA PHE A 78 -13.93 -17.20 14.00
C PHE A 78 -12.85 -17.42 12.95
N ASP A 79 -12.45 -16.41 12.17
CA ASP A 79 -11.33 -16.52 11.22
C ASP A 79 -9.97 -16.35 11.89
N LYS A 80 -9.93 -15.66 13.03
CA LYS A 80 -8.70 -15.23 13.71
C LYS A 80 -8.47 -15.97 15.02
N THR A 81 -9.50 -16.56 15.59
CA THR A 81 -9.46 -17.22 16.89
C THR A 81 -10.26 -18.51 16.84
N MET A 82 -9.76 -19.56 17.51
CA MET A 82 -10.51 -20.80 17.67
C MET A 82 -11.87 -20.53 18.33
N PRO A 83 -12.98 -21.07 17.79
CA PRO A 83 -14.29 -20.88 18.40
C PRO A 83 -14.36 -21.53 19.79
N PRO A 84 -15.18 -21.00 20.69
CA PRO A 84 -15.35 -21.55 22.03
C PRO A 84 -16.17 -22.84 21.99
N ALA A 85 -16.15 -23.58 23.08
CA ALA A 85 -17.04 -24.72 23.23
C ALA A 85 -18.51 -24.30 23.30
N PHE A 86 -18.78 -23.20 24.00
CA PHE A 86 -20.12 -22.66 24.20
C PHE A 86 -20.19 -21.19 23.80
N LEU A 87 -21.35 -20.81 23.27
CA LEU A 87 -21.82 -19.43 23.33
C LEU A 87 -22.69 -19.29 24.59
N GLY A 88 -22.63 -18.11 25.21
CA GLY A 88 -23.39 -17.79 26.42
C GLY A 88 -24.18 -16.49 26.31
N ALA A 89 -25.18 -16.36 27.16
CA ALA A 89 -25.89 -15.11 27.35
C ALA A 89 -26.34 -15.01 28.81
N PHE A 90 -26.10 -13.87 29.46
CA PHE A 90 -26.52 -13.70 30.86
C PHE A 90 -27.01 -12.31 31.21
N ASP A 91 -27.86 -12.26 32.23
CA ASP A 91 -28.47 -11.04 32.76
C ASP A 91 -28.53 -11.04 34.30
N PHE A 92 -29.40 -10.24 34.91
CA PHE A 92 -29.50 -10.13 36.38
C PHE A 92 -30.11 -11.36 37.09
N LYS A 93 -30.74 -12.25 36.33
CA LYS A 93 -31.51 -13.37 36.84
C LYS A 93 -30.92 -14.72 36.45
N LYS A 94 -30.40 -14.84 35.23
CA LYS A 94 -30.09 -16.14 34.61
C LYS A 94 -28.89 -16.09 33.69
N VAL A 95 -28.31 -17.26 33.45
CA VAL A 95 -27.32 -17.52 32.40
C VAL A 95 -27.81 -18.65 31.51
N ALA A 96 -27.55 -18.53 30.21
CA ALA A 96 -27.86 -19.51 29.20
C ALA A 96 -26.61 -19.93 28.45
N PHE A 97 -26.52 -21.20 28.06
CA PHE A 97 -25.44 -21.76 27.26
C PHE A 97 -25.98 -22.53 26.07
N VAL A 98 -25.31 -22.41 24.93
CA VAL A 98 -25.56 -23.22 23.75
C VAL A 98 -24.24 -23.71 23.16
N PRO A 99 -24.10 -25.00 22.82
CA PRO A 99 -22.90 -25.49 22.15
C PRO A 99 -22.64 -24.72 20.85
N TYR A 100 -21.42 -24.23 20.65
CA TYR A 100 -21.05 -23.44 19.46
C TYR A 100 -21.36 -24.21 18.16
N ILE A 101 -21.09 -25.51 18.17
CA ILE A 101 -21.33 -26.42 17.03
C ILE A 101 -22.78 -26.42 16.53
N ASN A 102 -23.75 -26.11 17.39
CA ASN A 102 -25.17 -26.08 17.04
C ASN A 102 -25.61 -24.77 16.37
N ILE A 103 -24.77 -23.74 16.42
CA ILE A 103 -25.03 -22.40 15.87
C ILE A 103 -24.01 -22.01 14.79
N GLN A 104 -22.92 -22.77 14.66
CA GLN A 104 -21.79 -22.42 13.80
C GLN A 104 -22.19 -22.17 12.33
N ASP A 105 -23.23 -22.86 11.82
CA ASP A 105 -23.69 -22.75 10.43
C ASP A 105 -24.14 -21.33 10.07
N ILE A 106 -24.61 -20.56 11.07
CA ILE A 106 -25.08 -19.19 10.88
C ILE A 106 -23.95 -18.24 10.53
N PHE A 107 -22.74 -18.48 11.04
CA PHE A 107 -21.57 -17.65 10.70
C PHE A 107 -21.14 -17.79 9.24
N TYR A 108 -21.71 -18.77 8.53
CA TYR A 108 -21.36 -19.11 7.16
C TYR A 108 -22.53 -18.94 6.18
N LEU A 109 -23.51 -18.09 6.52
CA LEU A 109 -24.58 -17.72 5.61
C LEU A 109 -24.05 -16.91 4.42
N ASN A 110 -24.28 -17.44 3.21
CA ASN A 110 -24.11 -16.68 1.98
C ASN A 110 -25.13 -15.54 1.93
N ASP A 111 -24.74 -14.39 1.37
CA ASP A 111 -25.59 -13.20 1.19
C ASP A 111 -26.19 -12.61 2.49
N PHE A 112 -25.50 -12.79 3.62
CA PHE A 112 -25.86 -12.16 4.89
C PHE A 112 -25.02 -10.90 5.16
N ASN A 113 -25.68 -9.77 5.44
CA ASN A 113 -24.99 -8.51 5.75
C ASN A 113 -24.52 -8.47 7.22
N TRP A 114 -23.27 -8.83 7.45
CA TRP A 114 -22.68 -8.80 8.79
C TRP A 114 -22.38 -7.39 9.35
N ASN A 115 -22.48 -6.33 8.53
CA ASN A 115 -22.10 -4.98 8.94
C ASN A 115 -23.20 -4.20 9.70
N VAL A 116 -24.28 -4.86 10.10
CA VAL A 116 -25.34 -4.25 10.91
C VAL A 116 -24.88 -3.94 12.34
N THR A 117 -25.60 -3.05 13.02
CA THR A 117 -25.36 -2.75 14.45
C THR A 117 -26.00 -3.87 15.29
N PRO A 118 -25.24 -4.67 16.06
CA PRO A 118 -25.79 -5.80 16.81
C PRO A 118 -26.93 -5.42 17.76
N SER A 119 -26.87 -4.23 18.34
CA SER A 119 -27.91 -3.72 19.25
C SER A 119 -29.20 -3.24 18.56
N ASN A 120 -29.23 -3.12 17.23
CA ASN A 120 -30.42 -2.66 16.51
C ASN A 120 -31.34 -3.85 16.15
N HIS A 121 -32.39 -4.02 16.96
CA HIS A 121 -33.35 -5.11 16.83
C HIS A 121 -34.30 -4.99 15.64
N GLU A 122 -34.41 -3.82 15.01
CA GLU A 122 -35.34 -3.57 13.90
C GLU A 122 -34.78 -4.01 12.54
N THR A 123 -33.48 -4.33 12.47
CA THR A 123 -32.84 -4.74 11.21
C THR A 123 -33.36 -6.08 10.72
N LYS A 124 -33.40 -6.25 9.38
CA LYS A 124 -33.80 -7.50 8.73
C LYS A 124 -32.89 -8.66 9.16
N GLU A 125 -31.60 -8.39 9.27
CA GLU A 125 -30.55 -9.31 9.67
C GLU A 125 -30.76 -9.82 11.11
N PHE A 126 -31.12 -8.93 12.02
CA PHE A 126 -31.44 -9.29 13.40
C PHE A 126 -32.65 -10.24 13.46
N GLN A 127 -33.73 -9.89 12.77
CA GLN A 127 -34.94 -10.72 12.74
C GLN A 127 -34.69 -12.07 12.07
N LEU A 128 -33.87 -12.10 11.01
CA LEU A 128 -33.51 -13.33 10.29
C LEU A 128 -32.71 -14.30 11.18
N ILE A 129 -31.68 -13.79 11.88
CA ILE A 129 -30.92 -14.63 12.83
C ILE A 129 -31.83 -15.09 13.96
N LYS A 130 -32.66 -14.19 14.53
CA LYS A 130 -33.58 -14.52 15.60
C LYS A 130 -34.49 -15.69 15.21
N GLN A 131 -35.16 -15.58 14.07
CA GLN A 131 -36.03 -16.65 13.55
C GLN A 131 -35.27 -17.97 13.34
N ARG A 132 -34.01 -17.90 12.87
CA ARG A 132 -33.18 -19.07 12.61
C ARG A 132 -32.75 -19.78 13.90
N ILE A 133 -32.31 -19.04 14.91
CA ILE A 133 -31.80 -19.64 16.16
C ILE A 133 -32.89 -20.02 17.14
N GLU A 134 -34.09 -19.43 17.07
CA GLU A 134 -35.16 -19.69 18.04
C GLU A 134 -35.50 -21.19 18.17
N SER A 135 -35.50 -21.93 17.07
CA SER A 135 -35.72 -23.38 17.08
C SER A 135 -34.58 -24.15 17.74
N THR A 136 -33.33 -23.83 17.36
CA THR A 136 -32.10 -24.39 17.95
C THR A 136 -32.01 -24.10 19.43
N LEU A 137 -32.36 -22.87 19.85
CA LEU A 137 -32.29 -22.45 21.24
C LEU A 137 -33.35 -23.16 22.10
N LYS A 138 -34.55 -23.44 21.57
CA LYS A 138 -35.58 -24.21 22.30
C LYS A 138 -35.14 -25.65 22.60
N GLN A 139 -34.35 -26.25 21.72
CA GLN A 139 -33.95 -27.66 21.84
C GLN A 139 -32.59 -27.86 22.51
N ASN A 140 -31.66 -26.90 22.36
CA ASN A 140 -30.24 -27.10 22.69
C ASN A 140 -29.65 -26.02 23.62
N THR A 141 -30.49 -25.26 24.32
CA THR A 141 -30.02 -24.27 25.31
C THR A 141 -30.16 -24.79 26.72
N TYR A 142 -29.11 -24.59 27.52
CA TYR A 142 -29.12 -24.85 28.95
C TYR A 142 -29.28 -23.51 29.68
N VAL A 143 -30.45 -23.28 30.28
CA VAL A 143 -30.78 -22.03 30.99
C VAL A 143 -30.86 -22.30 32.49
N TYR A 144 -30.16 -21.49 33.28
CA TYR A 144 -30.10 -21.61 34.74
C TYR A 144 -30.42 -20.27 35.39
N ASP A 145 -31.38 -20.24 36.32
CA ASP A 145 -31.60 -19.13 37.23
C ASP A 145 -30.57 -19.19 38.37
N TYR A 146 -29.85 -18.10 38.60
CA TYR A 146 -28.73 -18.07 39.54
C TYR A 146 -29.08 -18.35 41.00
N GLN A 147 -30.37 -18.25 41.37
CA GLN A 147 -30.83 -18.53 42.74
C GLN A 147 -31.50 -19.91 42.83
N LYS A 148 -32.26 -20.30 41.81
CA LYS A 148 -33.00 -21.57 41.84
C LYS A 148 -32.14 -22.77 41.47
N ASP A 149 -31.23 -22.58 40.52
CA ASP A 149 -30.49 -23.67 39.86
C ASP A 149 -28.99 -23.61 40.18
N GLU A 150 -28.63 -23.11 41.37
CA GLU A 150 -27.24 -22.84 41.76
C GLU A 150 -26.36 -24.10 41.71
N LYS A 151 -26.87 -25.25 42.17
CA LYS A 151 -26.12 -26.51 42.19
C LYS A 151 -25.97 -27.09 40.79
N GLU A 152 -27.01 -27.00 39.99
CA GLU A 152 -27.09 -27.47 38.61
C GLU A 152 -26.15 -26.65 37.71
N LEU A 153 -26.11 -25.32 37.88
CA LEU A 153 -25.21 -24.44 37.17
C LEU A 153 -23.73 -24.73 37.52
N GLN A 154 -23.42 -24.90 38.80
CA GLN A 154 -22.05 -25.29 39.23
C GLN A 154 -21.63 -26.63 38.63
N ALA A 155 -22.54 -27.62 38.64
CA ALA A 155 -22.29 -28.92 38.02
C ALA A 155 -22.11 -28.81 36.51
N PHE A 156 -22.91 -27.98 35.83
CA PHE A 156 -22.81 -27.76 34.38
C PHE A 156 -21.47 -27.14 34.00
N ILE A 157 -21.06 -26.06 34.68
CA ILE A 157 -19.77 -25.39 34.42
C ILE A 157 -18.61 -26.37 34.67
N LYS A 158 -18.65 -27.12 35.78
CA LYS A 158 -17.59 -28.09 36.12
C LYS A 158 -17.50 -29.26 35.15
N ASN A 159 -18.64 -29.76 34.65
CA ASN A 159 -18.67 -30.98 33.84
C ASN A 159 -18.65 -30.74 32.34
N ASN A 160 -19.14 -29.59 31.88
CA ASN A 160 -19.23 -29.27 30.46
C ASN A 160 -18.20 -28.19 30.10
N VAL A 161 -18.32 -26.98 30.64
CA VAL A 161 -17.43 -25.86 30.28
C VAL A 161 -15.97 -26.16 30.63
N ALA A 162 -15.69 -26.71 31.80
CA ALA A 162 -14.32 -27.04 32.23
C ALA A 162 -13.67 -28.20 31.45
N LYS A 163 -14.49 -29.13 30.92
CA LYS A 163 -14.02 -30.35 30.24
C LYS A 163 -14.08 -30.27 28.72
N ALA A 164 -14.66 -29.19 28.17
CA ALA A 164 -14.94 -29.05 26.75
C ALA A 164 -13.70 -28.99 25.84
N THR A 165 -12.50 -28.86 26.39
CA THR A 165 -11.23 -28.93 25.62
C THR A 165 -10.93 -30.31 25.05
N THR A 166 -11.73 -31.34 25.31
CA THR A 166 -11.36 -32.75 25.03
C THR A 166 -12.32 -33.59 24.19
N THR A 167 -13.51 -33.13 23.76
CA THR A 167 -14.55 -34.12 23.32
C THR A 167 -15.22 -33.91 21.96
N SER A 168 -14.88 -32.90 21.16
CA SER A 168 -15.42 -32.82 19.80
C SER A 168 -14.46 -32.13 18.83
N LYS A 169 -13.81 -32.93 17.97
CA LYS A 169 -13.05 -32.47 16.80
C LYS A 169 -13.95 -31.58 15.92
N LEU A 170 -13.44 -30.41 15.48
CA LEU A 170 -14.15 -29.53 14.55
C LEU A 170 -14.25 -30.19 13.18
N LYS A 171 -15.46 -30.28 12.61
CA LYS A 171 -15.64 -30.81 11.26
C LYS A 171 -15.07 -29.83 10.24
N ILE A 172 -14.36 -30.35 9.24
CA ILE A 172 -13.80 -29.53 8.15
C ILE A 172 -14.82 -29.44 7.01
N ASP A 173 -15.08 -28.23 6.53
CA ASP A 173 -16.03 -27.91 5.47
C ASP A 173 -15.51 -26.82 4.52
N LYS A 174 -16.35 -26.45 3.54
CA LYS A 174 -16.06 -25.43 2.52
C LYS A 174 -15.75 -24.03 3.06
N ASN A 175 -16.09 -23.73 4.31
CA ASN A 175 -15.95 -22.40 4.89
C ASN A 175 -14.76 -22.29 5.83
N ASN A 176 -14.35 -23.39 6.48
CA ASN A 176 -13.27 -23.37 7.47
C ASN A 176 -11.93 -23.93 6.99
N PHE A 177 -11.88 -24.59 5.82
CA PHE A 177 -10.62 -25.18 5.33
C PHE A 177 -9.50 -24.17 5.02
N ILE A 178 -9.84 -22.90 4.74
CA ILE A 178 -8.85 -21.82 4.49
C ILE A 178 -8.24 -21.29 5.81
N PRO A 179 -9.04 -20.89 6.84
CA PRO A 179 -8.47 -20.57 8.15
C PRO A 179 -7.62 -21.70 8.75
N ILE A 180 -8.00 -22.96 8.55
CA ILE A 180 -7.23 -24.11 9.02
C ILE A 180 -5.86 -24.18 8.30
N TYR A 181 -5.84 -23.93 6.99
CA TYR A 181 -4.60 -23.86 6.20
C TYR A 181 -3.66 -22.76 6.68
N LEU A 182 -4.16 -21.55 6.97
CA LEU A 182 -3.33 -20.46 7.49
C LEU A 182 -2.63 -20.83 8.81
N ARG A 183 -3.34 -21.55 9.69
CA ARG A 183 -2.74 -22.07 10.93
C ARG A 183 -1.79 -23.23 10.68
N TRP A 184 -2.08 -24.06 9.68
CA TRP A 184 -1.20 -25.14 9.27
C TRP A 184 0.14 -24.59 8.74
N LEU A 185 0.13 -23.47 8.00
CA LEU A 185 1.35 -22.77 7.56
C LEU A 185 2.24 -22.33 8.71
N GLU A 186 1.67 -21.91 9.83
CA GLU A 186 2.43 -21.45 11.00
C GLU A 186 2.96 -22.62 11.85
N ILE A 187 2.19 -23.72 11.95
CA ILE A 187 2.43 -24.77 12.95
C ILE A 187 3.01 -26.04 12.33
N VAL A 188 2.46 -26.49 11.20
CA VAL A 188 2.82 -27.78 10.58
C VAL A 188 3.86 -27.60 9.48
N LYS A 189 3.74 -26.58 8.61
CA LYS A 189 4.73 -26.33 7.55
C LYS A 189 6.18 -26.28 8.05
N PRO A 190 6.53 -25.63 9.19
CA PRO A 190 7.92 -25.55 9.65
C PRO A 190 8.53 -26.88 10.10
N ILE A 191 7.68 -27.86 10.44
CA ILE A 191 8.13 -29.18 10.90
C ILE A 191 8.24 -30.22 9.78
N ILE A 192 7.95 -29.85 8.52
CA ILE A 192 8.15 -30.73 7.36
C ILE A 192 9.62 -30.65 6.91
N ASP A 193 10.28 -31.79 6.74
CA ASP A 193 11.70 -31.86 6.40
C ASP A 193 11.97 -31.78 4.90
N VAL A 194 11.81 -30.57 4.36
CA VAL A 194 12.00 -30.26 2.93
C VAL A 194 12.76 -28.96 2.71
N ASN A 195 13.38 -28.86 1.53
CA ASN A 195 13.75 -27.57 0.96
C ASN A 195 12.57 -27.03 0.11
N TRP A 196 11.85 -26.07 0.67
CA TRP A 196 10.70 -25.45 0.01
C TRP A 196 11.04 -24.79 -1.33
N ASP A 197 12.25 -24.23 -1.48
CA ASP A 197 12.65 -23.56 -2.74
C ASP A 197 12.81 -24.55 -3.90
N ASP A 198 13.27 -25.78 -3.62
CA ASP A 198 13.45 -26.80 -4.64
C ASP A 198 12.11 -27.43 -5.05
N LEU A 199 11.20 -27.62 -4.10
CA LEU A 199 9.82 -28.06 -4.37
C LEU A 199 9.04 -27.04 -5.19
N ASN A 200 9.18 -25.75 -4.86
CA ASN A 200 8.57 -24.66 -5.62
C ASN A 200 9.04 -24.62 -7.08
N LYS A 201 10.33 -24.89 -7.35
CA LYS A 201 10.86 -25.01 -8.73
C LYS A 201 10.27 -26.20 -9.49
N ALA A 202 9.90 -27.25 -8.77
CA ALA A 202 9.21 -28.42 -9.30
C ALA A 202 7.68 -28.24 -9.40
N ASN A 203 7.16 -27.04 -9.10
CA ASN A 203 5.73 -26.71 -9.08
C ASN A 203 4.93 -27.53 -8.06
N ILE A 204 5.56 -27.91 -6.95
CA ILE A 204 4.93 -28.56 -5.79
C ILE A 204 4.85 -27.52 -4.67
N LEU A 205 3.63 -27.20 -4.25
CA LEU A 205 3.32 -26.11 -3.33
C LEU A 205 3.06 -26.64 -1.92
N ASP A 206 3.16 -25.77 -0.92
CA ASP A 206 2.79 -26.15 0.45
C ASP A 206 1.30 -26.50 0.61
N SER A 207 0.43 -26.01 -0.28
CA SER A 207 -0.97 -26.42 -0.37
C SER A 207 -1.11 -27.90 -0.72
N ASP A 208 -0.18 -28.48 -1.48
CA ASP A 208 -0.22 -29.91 -1.83
C ASP A 208 0.04 -30.79 -0.59
N PHE A 209 0.93 -30.33 0.30
CA PHE A 209 1.18 -30.98 1.60
C PHE A 209 0.00 -30.83 2.56
N TYR A 210 -0.62 -29.65 2.58
CA TYR A 210 -1.83 -29.44 3.37
C TYR A 210 -2.98 -30.34 2.91
N LEU A 211 -3.20 -30.47 1.60
CA LEU A 211 -4.21 -31.39 1.06
C LEU A 211 -3.86 -32.85 1.39
N ALA A 212 -2.58 -33.23 1.32
CA ALA A 212 -2.13 -34.56 1.73
C ALA A 212 -2.52 -34.86 3.18
N ASP A 213 -2.35 -33.89 4.09
CA ASP A 213 -2.76 -34.03 5.49
C ASP A 213 -4.28 -33.99 5.69
N LEU A 214 -4.99 -33.21 4.88
CA LEU A 214 -6.43 -33.03 5.00
C LEU A 214 -7.18 -34.31 4.64
N PHE A 215 -6.73 -34.99 3.59
CA PHE A 215 -7.34 -36.20 3.04
C PHE A 215 -6.82 -37.50 3.66
N VAL A 216 -6.62 -37.47 4.98
CA VAL A 216 -6.25 -38.62 5.81
C VAL A 216 -7.44 -39.06 6.65
N ASP A 217 -7.67 -40.37 6.76
CA ASP A 217 -8.52 -40.96 7.78
C ASP A 217 -7.66 -41.31 8.99
N ASP A 218 -7.88 -40.59 10.09
CA ASP A 218 -7.14 -40.73 11.35
C ASP A 218 -7.73 -41.80 12.27
N LYS A 219 -8.75 -42.55 11.82
CA LYS A 219 -9.46 -43.61 12.57
C LYS A 219 -9.97 -43.17 13.94
N ASP A 220 -10.11 -41.86 14.15
CA ASP A 220 -10.38 -41.26 15.45
C ASP A 220 -9.37 -41.62 16.56
N THR A 221 -8.13 -41.98 16.20
CA THR A 221 -7.03 -42.23 17.16
C THR A 221 -6.10 -41.02 17.30
N GLN A 222 -5.16 -41.08 18.24
CA GLN A 222 -4.09 -40.08 18.42
C GLN A 222 -2.73 -40.63 18.00
N ASN A 223 -2.71 -41.64 17.13
CA ASN A 223 -1.50 -42.29 16.66
C ASN A 223 -1.32 -42.00 15.17
N ILE A 224 -0.18 -41.38 14.83
CA ILE A 224 0.14 -41.02 13.44
C ILE A 224 0.33 -42.25 12.53
N GLY A 225 0.61 -43.43 13.11
CA GLY A 225 0.68 -44.68 12.36
C GLY A 225 -0.68 -45.17 11.82
N ASP A 226 -1.78 -44.66 12.36
CA ASP A 226 -3.14 -45.01 11.92
C ASP A 226 -3.66 -44.08 10.82
N ASP A 227 -2.94 -42.97 10.53
CA ASP A 227 -3.28 -41.98 9.52
C ASP A 227 -3.09 -42.58 8.11
N LEU A 228 -4.21 -42.86 7.44
CA LEU A 228 -4.23 -43.43 6.09
C LEU A 228 -4.78 -42.43 5.07
N SER A 229 -4.04 -42.17 4.01
CA SER A 229 -4.56 -41.38 2.89
C SER A 229 -5.80 -42.05 2.30
N ILE A 230 -6.86 -41.27 2.11
CA ILE A 230 -8.09 -41.73 1.46
C ILE A 230 -8.18 -41.32 -0.02
N ARG A 231 -7.12 -40.70 -0.56
CA ARG A 231 -7.04 -40.23 -1.95
C ARG A 231 -5.68 -40.63 -2.55
N GLU A 232 -5.71 -41.33 -3.67
CA GLU A 232 -4.52 -41.88 -4.33
C GLU A 232 -3.91 -40.95 -5.40
N ASN A 233 -4.65 -39.93 -5.86
CA ASN A 233 -4.27 -39.06 -6.98
C ASN A 233 -3.78 -37.66 -6.57
N LEU A 234 -3.31 -37.49 -5.33
CA LEU A 234 -2.74 -36.22 -4.87
C LEU A 234 -1.28 -36.11 -5.30
N PHE A 235 -0.81 -34.88 -5.61
CA PHE A 235 0.59 -34.61 -5.96
C PHE A 235 1.57 -35.01 -4.85
N VAL A 236 1.14 -34.80 -3.60
CA VAL A 236 1.79 -35.24 -2.38
C VAL A 236 0.80 -36.15 -1.64
N MET A 237 1.25 -37.31 -1.20
CA MET A 237 0.41 -38.25 -0.42
C MET A 237 0.96 -38.39 0.99
N PHE A 238 0.09 -38.50 1.99
CA PHE A 238 0.49 -38.88 3.33
C PHE A 238 0.72 -40.40 3.39
N GLN A 239 1.94 -40.81 3.77
CA GLN A 239 2.31 -42.23 3.84
C GLN A 239 3.48 -42.43 4.83
N ASN A 240 3.46 -43.53 5.57
CA ASN A 240 4.53 -43.92 6.52
C ASN A 240 4.88 -42.82 7.53
N GLU A 241 3.86 -42.20 8.14
CA GLU A 241 4.03 -41.13 9.16
C GLU A 241 4.76 -39.87 8.62
N GLY A 242 4.66 -39.64 7.32
CA GLY A 242 5.26 -38.53 6.58
C GLY A 242 4.60 -38.36 5.21
N TYR A 243 5.35 -37.87 4.22
CA TYR A 243 4.83 -37.63 2.88
C TYR A 243 5.60 -38.39 1.81
N LYS A 244 4.90 -38.77 0.75
CA LYS A 244 5.46 -39.36 -0.46
C LYS A 244 5.14 -38.49 -1.67
N ILE A 245 6.15 -38.26 -2.50
CA ILE A 245 6.02 -37.61 -3.80
C ILE A 245 6.49 -38.59 -4.88
N ALA A 246 5.63 -38.86 -5.86
CA ALA A 246 5.94 -39.76 -6.96
C ALA A 246 7.08 -39.20 -7.84
N LYS A 247 7.98 -40.09 -8.28
CA LYS A 247 9.13 -39.75 -9.14
C LYS A 247 8.76 -38.97 -10.41
N GLU A 248 7.56 -39.21 -10.94
CA GLU A 248 6.99 -38.58 -12.14
C GLU A 248 6.76 -37.08 -11.94
N ASN A 249 6.43 -36.65 -10.71
CA ASN A 249 6.20 -35.25 -10.36
C ASN A 249 7.52 -34.49 -10.09
N LEU A 250 8.63 -35.20 -9.83
CA LEU A 250 9.93 -34.61 -9.47
C LEU A 250 10.98 -34.69 -10.58
N LYS A 251 10.69 -35.37 -11.70
CA LYS A 251 11.67 -35.70 -12.76
C LYS A 251 12.93 -36.40 -12.20
N GLN A 252 12.75 -37.26 -11.20
CA GLN A 252 13.81 -38.03 -10.54
C GLN A 252 13.67 -39.53 -10.82
N MET A 253 14.70 -40.33 -10.50
CA MET A 253 14.68 -41.79 -10.70
C MET A 253 13.88 -42.56 -9.63
N PHE A 254 13.66 -41.97 -8.45
CA PHE A 254 13.00 -42.61 -7.30
C PHE A 254 11.95 -41.68 -6.68
N ASP A 255 11.00 -42.28 -5.95
CA ASP A 255 10.01 -41.53 -5.16
C ASP A 255 10.70 -40.83 -3.99
N ALA A 256 10.28 -39.60 -3.68
CA ALA A 256 10.79 -38.87 -2.52
C ALA A 256 9.91 -39.17 -1.30
N ASN A 257 10.55 -39.57 -0.19
CA ASN A 257 9.90 -39.71 1.11
C ASN A 257 10.36 -38.57 2.01
N ILE A 258 9.41 -37.87 2.61
CA ILE A 258 9.62 -36.65 3.38
C ILE A 258 9.14 -36.91 4.81
N MET A 259 10.01 -36.64 5.79
CA MET A 259 9.71 -36.89 7.19
C MET A 259 9.18 -35.63 7.90
N LEU A 260 8.44 -35.86 8.99
CA LEU A 260 8.07 -34.82 9.94
C LEU A 260 9.15 -34.74 11.04
N LYS A 261 9.75 -33.55 11.21
CA LYS A 261 10.75 -33.25 12.26
C LYS A 261 10.18 -33.38 13.67
N ASN A 262 8.89 -33.11 13.86
CA ASN A 262 8.21 -33.18 15.15
C ASN A 262 6.79 -33.73 15.01
N LYS A 263 6.63 -35.03 15.27
CA LYS A 263 5.35 -35.74 15.17
C LYS A 263 4.35 -35.34 16.27
N ASP A 264 4.82 -34.92 17.44
CA ASP A 264 3.94 -34.47 18.53
C ASP A 264 3.21 -33.18 18.18
N THR A 265 3.90 -32.23 17.51
CA THR A 265 3.31 -30.99 17.00
C THR A 265 2.26 -31.27 15.93
N TYR A 266 2.54 -32.20 15.02
CA TYR A 266 1.59 -32.66 14.00
C TYR A 266 0.31 -33.22 14.62
N LEU A 267 0.45 -34.20 15.52
CA LEU A 267 -0.67 -34.82 16.22
C LEU A 267 -1.45 -33.81 17.07
N HIS A 268 -0.75 -32.91 17.74
CA HIS A 268 -1.39 -31.83 18.49
C HIS A 268 -2.19 -30.88 17.60
N PHE A 269 -1.71 -30.57 16.40
CA PHE A 269 -2.46 -29.76 15.45
C PHE A 269 -3.74 -30.48 15.01
N TRP A 270 -3.61 -31.72 14.54
CA TRP A 270 -4.71 -32.45 13.92
C TRP A 270 -5.73 -33.04 14.88
N LYS A 271 -5.40 -33.29 16.17
CA LYS A 271 -6.38 -33.72 17.18
C LYS A 271 -7.57 -32.77 17.37
N ARG A 272 -7.49 -31.56 16.83
CA ARG A 272 -8.50 -30.50 16.93
C ARG A 272 -9.54 -30.56 15.82
N TYR A 273 -9.27 -31.27 14.73
CA TYR A 273 -10.11 -31.30 13.52
C TYR A 273 -10.50 -32.73 13.16
N LYS A 274 -11.71 -32.91 12.62
CA LYS A 274 -12.19 -34.22 12.18
C LYS A 274 -11.76 -34.42 10.74
N ARG A 275 -10.80 -35.32 10.53
CA ARG A 275 -10.31 -35.72 9.22
C ARG A 275 -10.85 -37.11 8.83
N PRO A 276 -11.12 -37.35 7.54
CA PRO A 276 -11.07 -36.40 6.43
C PRO A 276 -12.26 -35.40 6.48
N PRO A 277 -12.26 -34.34 5.64
CA PRO A 277 -13.43 -33.46 5.49
C PRO A 277 -14.71 -34.24 5.17
N LEU A 278 -15.87 -33.65 5.48
CA LEU A 278 -17.16 -34.26 5.15
C LEU A 278 -17.24 -34.57 3.66
N LYS A 279 -17.74 -35.75 3.31
CA LYS A 279 -17.71 -36.30 1.94
C LYS A 279 -18.30 -35.33 0.90
N GLU A 280 -19.34 -34.60 1.26
CA GLU A 280 -20.00 -33.58 0.44
C GLU A 280 -19.14 -32.34 0.13
N PHE A 281 -18.09 -32.08 0.90
CA PHE A 281 -17.18 -30.93 0.72
C PHE A 281 -15.82 -31.33 0.19
N GLN A 282 -15.53 -32.62 0.05
CA GLN A 282 -14.24 -33.11 -0.40
C GLN A 282 -13.92 -32.65 -1.82
N ASP A 283 -14.88 -32.78 -2.74
CA ASP A 283 -14.68 -32.40 -4.14
C ASP A 283 -14.55 -30.86 -4.25
N TYR A 284 -15.39 -30.10 -3.55
CA TYR A 284 -15.26 -28.63 -3.45
C TYR A 284 -13.89 -28.16 -2.94
N ILE A 285 -13.32 -28.81 -1.92
CA ILE A 285 -12.01 -28.41 -1.36
C ILE A 285 -10.87 -28.70 -2.35
N ILE A 286 -10.96 -29.81 -3.09
CA ILE A 286 -9.98 -30.18 -4.12
C ILE A 286 -10.06 -29.23 -5.30
N GLU A 287 -11.28 -28.93 -5.73
CA GLU A 287 -11.53 -28.01 -6.82
C GLU A 287 -11.01 -26.61 -6.39
N ARG A 288 -11.42 -26.10 -5.21
CA ARG A 288 -11.03 -24.78 -4.65
C ARG A 288 -9.64 -24.75 -4.00
N ARG A 289 -8.72 -25.61 -4.44
CA ARG A 289 -7.31 -25.58 -3.99
C ARG A 289 -6.67 -24.22 -4.22
N ASP A 290 -7.20 -23.43 -5.16
CA ASP A 290 -6.77 -22.06 -5.46
C ASP A 290 -6.90 -21.09 -4.29
N LEU A 291 -7.89 -21.31 -3.43
CA LEU A 291 -8.08 -20.51 -2.22
C LEU A 291 -6.93 -20.67 -1.23
N LEU A 292 -6.14 -21.73 -1.38
CA LEU A 292 -4.99 -22.08 -0.56
C LEU A 292 -3.67 -21.58 -1.15
N VAL A 293 -3.67 -20.77 -2.22
CA VAL A 293 -2.42 -20.27 -2.81
C VAL A 293 -1.78 -19.22 -1.87
N PRO A 294 -0.52 -19.42 -1.44
CA PRO A 294 0.22 -18.50 -0.59
C PRO A 294 0.26 -17.06 -1.13
N GLN A 295 0.18 -16.08 -0.22
CA GLN A 295 0.12 -14.66 -0.55
C GLN A 295 1.41 -14.17 -1.25
N ASP A 296 2.55 -14.79 -0.97
CA ASP A 296 3.85 -14.54 -1.61
C ASP A 296 3.91 -15.02 -3.08
N ILE A 297 3.13 -16.03 -3.47
CA ILE A 297 2.96 -16.42 -4.87
C ILE A 297 2.08 -15.42 -5.61
N ARG A 298 1.06 -14.84 -4.94
CA ARG A 298 0.25 -13.72 -5.48
C ARG A 298 1.10 -12.45 -5.63
N GLU A 299 1.99 -12.18 -4.67
CA GLU A 299 2.93 -11.05 -4.68
C GLU A 299 4.07 -11.20 -5.71
N ARG A 300 4.46 -12.44 -6.06
CA ARG A 300 5.49 -12.68 -7.10
C ARG A 300 4.95 -12.69 -8.53
N LYS A 301 3.66 -12.96 -8.73
CA LYS A 301 3.05 -13.17 -10.07
C LYS A 301 2.37 -11.93 -10.68
N GLY A 302 2.29 -10.81 -9.97
CA GLY A 302 1.85 -9.52 -10.56
C GLY A 302 0.38 -9.44 -10.99
N ALA A 303 -0.44 -10.46 -10.76
CA ALA A 303 -1.88 -10.40 -11.00
C ALA A 303 -2.57 -9.70 -9.83
N PHE A 304 -2.97 -8.44 -10.03
CA PHE A 304 -3.71 -7.66 -9.04
C PHE A 304 -5.18 -8.11 -9.04
N PHE A 305 -5.69 -8.54 -7.89
CA PHE A 305 -7.12 -8.81 -7.75
C PHE A 305 -7.88 -7.49 -7.86
N THR A 306 -8.80 -7.40 -8.83
CA THR A 306 -9.68 -6.23 -8.99
C THR A 306 -10.88 -6.36 -8.03
N PRO A 307 -11.02 -5.46 -7.05
CA PRO A 307 -12.16 -5.45 -6.14
C PRO A 307 -13.50 -5.31 -6.88
N ARG A 308 -14.52 -6.05 -6.41
CA ARG A 308 -15.86 -6.07 -7.02
C ARG A 308 -16.47 -4.68 -7.21
N ILE A 309 -16.27 -3.79 -6.25
CA ILE A 309 -16.78 -2.40 -6.31
C ILE A 309 -16.25 -1.64 -7.53
N TRP A 310 -14.98 -1.86 -7.89
CA TRP A 310 -14.38 -1.25 -9.08
C TRP A 310 -14.78 -1.95 -10.36
N VAL A 311 -15.01 -3.27 -10.31
CA VAL A 311 -15.54 -4.05 -11.45
C VAL A 311 -16.94 -3.56 -11.85
N GLU A 312 -17.82 -3.36 -10.87
CA GLU A 312 -19.18 -2.87 -11.10
C GLU A 312 -19.16 -1.45 -11.67
N LEU A 313 -18.33 -0.56 -11.11
CA LEU A 313 -18.16 0.81 -11.61
C LEU A 313 -17.57 0.86 -13.03
N SER A 314 -16.57 0.04 -13.35
CA SER A 314 -16.00 0.00 -14.71
C SER A 314 -16.97 -0.54 -15.75
N GLN A 315 -17.82 -1.50 -15.39
CA GLN A 315 -18.89 -1.97 -16.29
C GLN A 315 -19.97 -0.90 -16.51
N LYS A 316 -20.26 -0.07 -15.50
CA LYS A 316 -21.13 1.10 -15.68
C LYS A 316 -20.52 2.09 -16.68
N TYR A 317 -19.23 2.40 -16.57
CA TYR A 317 -18.54 3.28 -17.52
C TYR A 317 -18.52 2.72 -18.95
N LEU A 318 -18.36 1.40 -19.09
CA LEU A 318 -18.49 0.71 -20.38
C LEU A 318 -19.90 0.83 -20.94
N THR A 319 -20.92 0.66 -20.10
CA THR A 319 -22.33 0.82 -20.48
C THR A 319 -22.64 2.25 -20.92
N ASP A 320 -22.13 3.25 -20.19
CA ASP A 320 -22.32 4.67 -20.52
C ASP A 320 -21.65 5.06 -21.86
N TYR A 321 -20.61 4.34 -22.28
CA TYR A 321 -19.88 4.61 -23.52
C TYR A 321 -20.37 3.77 -24.71
N LEU A 322 -20.63 2.48 -24.52
CA LEU A 322 -20.99 1.51 -25.56
C LEU A 322 -22.50 1.30 -25.71
N GLY A 323 -23.30 1.74 -24.74
CA GLY A 323 -24.76 1.56 -24.67
C GLY A 323 -25.18 0.34 -23.85
N GLU A 324 -26.47 0.26 -23.47
CA GLU A 324 -27.01 -0.78 -22.56
C GLU A 324 -26.82 -2.22 -23.06
N ASN A 325 -26.84 -2.43 -24.38
CA ASN A 325 -26.76 -3.76 -25.00
C ASN A 325 -25.33 -4.18 -25.38
N TRP A 326 -24.30 -3.47 -24.90
CA TRP A 326 -22.92 -3.68 -25.35
C TRP A 326 -22.41 -5.11 -25.15
N GLN A 327 -22.89 -5.83 -24.12
CA GLN A 327 -22.47 -7.21 -23.85
C GLN A 327 -22.96 -8.21 -24.91
N ASP A 328 -24.05 -7.89 -25.62
CA ASP A 328 -24.56 -8.70 -26.74
C ASP A 328 -23.94 -8.26 -28.07
N GLU A 329 -23.64 -6.98 -28.21
CA GLU A 329 -23.07 -6.41 -29.45
C GLU A 329 -21.55 -6.55 -29.58
N TYR A 330 -20.84 -6.67 -28.46
CA TYR A 330 -19.38 -6.72 -28.40
C TYR A 330 -18.87 -8.05 -27.84
N TYR A 331 -17.72 -8.48 -28.37
CA TYR A 331 -16.89 -9.52 -27.79
C TYR A 331 -16.00 -8.91 -26.70
N ILE A 332 -15.74 -9.66 -25.63
CA ILE A 332 -14.97 -9.22 -24.47
C ILE A 332 -13.81 -10.19 -24.29
N TRP A 333 -12.59 -9.66 -24.21
CA TRP A 333 -11.44 -10.48 -23.88
C TRP A 333 -10.62 -9.82 -22.76
N ASP A 334 -10.50 -10.53 -21.63
CA ASP A 334 -9.51 -10.24 -20.61
C ASP A 334 -8.27 -11.09 -20.87
N CYS A 335 -7.20 -10.47 -21.39
CA CYS A 335 -5.96 -11.16 -21.73
C CYS A 335 -4.95 -11.27 -20.57
N ALA A 336 -5.33 -10.83 -19.36
CA ALA A 336 -4.59 -11.04 -18.12
C ALA A 336 -5.55 -11.33 -16.95
N ALA A 337 -6.45 -12.30 -17.17
CA ALA A 337 -7.64 -12.50 -16.34
C ALA A 337 -7.37 -12.89 -14.89
N GLY A 338 -6.18 -13.45 -14.59
CA GLY A 338 -5.93 -14.12 -13.32
C GLY A 338 -7.05 -15.14 -13.06
N THR A 339 -7.69 -15.07 -11.89
CA THR A 339 -8.82 -15.93 -11.54
C THR A 339 -10.19 -15.45 -12.06
N GLY A 340 -10.24 -14.45 -12.95
CA GLY A 340 -11.44 -14.02 -13.66
C GLY A 340 -12.33 -13.02 -12.91
N ASN A 341 -11.82 -12.31 -11.90
CA ASN A 341 -12.65 -11.41 -11.07
C ASN A 341 -13.18 -10.21 -11.84
N LEU A 342 -12.42 -9.69 -12.81
CA LEU A 342 -12.83 -8.57 -13.65
C LEU A 342 -14.06 -8.89 -14.53
N LEU A 343 -14.24 -10.17 -14.85
CA LEU A 343 -15.33 -10.67 -15.69
C LEU A 343 -16.62 -10.94 -14.91
N ALA A 344 -16.60 -10.80 -13.58
CA ALA A 344 -17.77 -11.02 -12.75
C ALA A 344 -18.90 -10.04 -13.08
N GLY A 345 -20.14 -10.52 -13.17
CA GLY A 345 -21.31 -9.70 -13.48
C GLY A 345 -21.64 -9.58 -14.97
N LEU A 346 -20.74 -10.01 -15.87
CA LEU A 346 -21.04 -10.05 -17.30
C LEU A 346 -22.06 -11.17 -17.63
N THR A 347 -22.97 -10.90 -18.56
CA THR A 347 -24.20 -11.69 -18.78
C THR A 347 -24.17 -12.57 -20.03
N ASN A 348 -23.42 -12.21 -21.08
CA ASN A 348 -23.35 -12.99 -22.30
C ASN A 348 -22.07 -13.86 -22.38
N LYS A 349 -22.11 -15.04 -21.76
CA LYS A 349 -20.96 -15.97 -21.71
C LYS A 349 -20.39 -16.40 -23.07
N TYR A 350 -21.16 -16.30 -24.16
CA TYR A 350 -20.71 -16.67 -25.50
C TYR A 350 -19.74 -15.64 -26.09
N ASN A 351 -19.82 -14.39 -25.62
CA ASN A 351 -18.99 -13.28 -26.08
C ASN A 351 -17.76 -13.05 -25.19
N ILE A 352 -17.62 -13.76 -24.08
CA ILE A 352 -16.55 -13.54 -23.09
C ILE A 352 -15.42 -14.56 -23.28
N TYR A 353 -14.19 -14.05 -23.37
CA TYR A 353 -12.94 -14.80 -23.42
C TYR A 353 -12.04 -14.37 -22.27
N ALA A 354 -11.35 -15.34 -21.67
CA ALA A 354 -10.41 -15.10 -20.58
C ALA A 354 -9.11 -15.85 -20.84
N SER A 355 -7.99 -15.15 -20.73
CA SER A 355 -6.69 -15.80 -20.78
C SER A 355 -5.74 -15.30 -19.71
N THR A 356 -4.87 -16.18 -19.27
CA THR A 356 -3.88 -15.90 -18.22
C THR A 356 -2.63 -16.73 -18.44
N LEU A 357 -1.51 -16.28 -17.90
CA LEU A 357 -0.21 -16.95 -18.01
C LEU A 357 -0.20 -18.30 -17.28
N ASP A 358 -0.92 -18.41 -16.16
CA ASP A 358 -0.87 -19.56 -15.26
C ASP A 358 -2.01 -20.54 -15.49
N GLN A 359 -1.68 -21.81 -15.74
CA GLN A 359 -2.69 -22.88 -15.85
C GLN A 359 -3.48 -23.08 -14.54
N ALA A 360 -2.91 -22.75 -13.38
CA ALA A 360 -3.64 -22.80 -12.11
C ALA A 360 -4.84 -21.84 -12.12
N ASP A 361 -4.64 -20.60 -12.59
CA ASP A 361 -5.69 -19.59 -12.71
C ASP A 361 -6.80 -20.01 -13.69
N VAL A 362 -6.42 -20.66 -14.81
CA VAL A 362 -7.38 -21.27 -15.76
C VAL A 362 -8.23 -22.32 -15.07
N ASN A 363 -7.61 -23.19 -14.27
CA ASN A 363 -8.33 -24.23 -13.53
C ASN A 363 -9.31 -23.62 -12.52
N VAL A 364 -8.95 -22.52 -11.84
CA VAL A 364 -9.86 -21.77 -10.96
C VAL A 364 -11.09 -21.28 -11.71
N MET A 365 -10.88 -20.66 -12.87
CA MET A 365 -11.99 -20.17 -13.67
C MET A 365 -12.87 -21.31 -14.18
N HIS A 366 -12.30 -22.45 -14.59
CA HIS A 366 -13.05 -23.65 -14.97
C HIS A 366 -13.91 -24.20 -13.84
N GLU A 367 -13.37 -24.26 -12.63
CA GLU A 367 -14.14 -24.67 -11.48
C GLU A 367 -15.25 -23.67 -11.14
N ARG A 368 -14.97 -22.37 -11.17
CA ARG A 368 -16.01 -21.35 -10.98
C ARG A 368 -17.14 -21.55 -11.97
N ILE A 369 -16.83 -21.92 -13.22
CA ILE A 369 -17.83 -22.27 -14.24
C ILE A 369 -18.64 -23.50 -13.83
N ASP A 370 -18.00 -24.56 -13.34
CA ASP A 370 -18.69 -25.76 -12.82
C ASP A 370 -19.65 -25.43 -11.67
N HIS A 371 -19.34 -24.37 -10.92
CA HIS A 371 -20.16 -23.83 -9.83
C HIS A 371 -21.07 -22.66 -10.24
N GLY A 372 -21.30 -22.45 -11.54
CA GLY A 372 -22.30 -21.52 -12.06
C GLY A 372 -21.80 -20.13 -12.46
N ALA A 373 -20.48 -19.90 -12.51
CA ALA A 373 -19.95 -18.67 -13.11
C ALA A 373 -20.29 -18.61 -14.61
N ASN A 374 -20.65 -17.41 -15.06
CA ASN A 374 -21.19 -17.19 -16.39
C ASN A 374 -20.09 -17.05 -17.47
N LEU A 375 -19.30 -18.10 -17.64
CA LEU A 375 -18.23 -18.21 -18.62
C LEU A 375 -18.30 -19.58 -19.32
N LEU A 376 -17.70 -19.71 -20.50
CA LEU A 376 -17.57 -20.99 -21.19
C LEU A 376 -16.16 -21.56 -20.97
N LYS A 377 -16.05 -22.83 -20.59
CA LYS A 377 -14.74 -23.49 -20.41
C LYS A 377 -13.85 -23.34 -21.65
N ASN A 378 -14.41 -23.55 -22.84
CA ASN A 378 -13.65 -23.42 -24.09
C ASN A 378 -13.17 -21.99 -24.40
N ASN A 379 -13.72 -20.97 -23.73
CA ASN A 379 -13.30 -19.57 -23.87
C ASN A 379 -12.31 -19.14 -22.78
N VAL A 380 -11.96 -20.03 -21.85
CA VAL A 380 -10.99 -19.80 -20.79
C VAL A 380 -9.76 -20.65 -21.06
N PHE A 381 -8.59 -20.05 -21.25
CA PHE A 381 -7.41 -20.78 -21.73
C PHE A 381 -6.10 -20.15 -21.25
N GLN A 382 -5.04 -20.97 -21.16
CA GLN A 382 -3.71 -20.48 -20.85
C GLN A 382 -3.12 -19.80 -22.09
N PHE A 383 -2.59 -18.58 -21.93
CA PHE A 383 -1.94 -17.84 -23.01
C PHE A 383 -0.98 -16.79 -22.44
N ASP A 384 0.29 -16.84 -22.87
CA ASP A 384 1.25 -15.78 -22.56
C ASP A 384 1.07 -14.61 -23.53
N PHE A 385 0.26 -13.63 -23.13
CA PHE A 385 -0.07 -12.49 -23.99
C PHE A 385 1.12 -11.65 -24.44
N LEU A 386 2.31 -11.76 -23.84
CA LEU A 386 3.49 -11.01 -24.30
C LEU A 386 4.51 -11.87 -25.05
N ASN A 387 4.34 -13.19 -25.09
CA ASN A 387 5.30 -14.09 -25.73
C ASN A 387 4.69 -15.04 -26.76
N ASP A 388 3.45 -15.47 -26.60
CA ASP A 388 2.81 -16.43 -27.50
C ASP A 388 2.31 -15.78 -28.80
N ASP A 389 2.37 -16.54 -29.88
CA ASP A 389 1.79 -16.16 -31.17
C ASP A 389 0.26 -16.30 -31.17
N PHE A 390 -0.46 -15.40 -31.85
CA PHE A 390 -1.94 -15.42 -31.88
C PHE A 390 -2.53 -16.65 -32.60
N SER A 391 -1.73 -17.41 -33.36
CA SER A 391 -2.12 -18.72 -33.89
C SER A 391 -2.44 -19.76 -32.81
N LYS A 392 -2.04 -19.53 -31.55
CA LYS A 392 -2.38 -20.40 -30.41
C LYS A 392 -3.70 -20.05 -29.73
N LEU A 393 -4.37 -18.96 -30.12
CA LEU A 393 -5.68 -18.60 -29.55
C LEU A 393 -6.75 -19.62 -29.99
N PRO A 394 -7.86 -19.76 -29.25
CA PRO A 394 -8.98 -20.56 -29.73
C PRO A 394 -9.52 -20.06 -31.08
N ASP A 395 -9.93 -20.98 -31.97
CA ASP A 395 -10.41 -20.66 -33.32
C ASP A 395 -11.47 -19.53 -33.36
N PRO A 396 -12.48 -19.49 -32.45
CA PRO A 396 -13.45 -18.41 -32.45
C PRO A 396 -12.82 -17.03 -32.21
N LEU A 397 -11.84 -16.93 -31.30
CA LEU A 397 -11.16 -15.68 -30.99
C LEU A 397 -10.20 -15.27 -32.12
N GLN A 398 -9.49 -16.22 -32.72
CA GLN A 398 -8.70 -15.96 -33.95
C GLN A 398 -9.57 -15.37 -35.06
N PHE A 399 -10.76 -15.92 -35.27
CA PHE A 399 -11.69 -15.41 -36.26
C PHE A 399 -12.15 -13.98 -35.96
N ILE A 400 -12.37 -13.63 -34.69
CA ILE A 400 -12.73 -12.28 -34.26
C ILE A 400 -11.59 -11.29 -34.53
N ILE A 401 -10.36 -11.59 -34.11
CA ILE A 401 -9.24 -10.64 -34.24
C ILE A 401 -8.75 -10.47 -35.69
N ASN A 402 -8.92 -11.50 -36.54
CA ASN A 402 -8.50 -11.46 -37.94
C ASN A 402 -9.59 -10.90 -38.87
N ASN A 403 -10.84 -10.77 -38.42
CA ASN A 403 -11.92 -10.16 -39.19
C ASN A 403 -12.08 -8.67 -38.81
N PRO A 404 -11.85 -7.72 -39.73
CA PRO A 404 -11.88 -6.29 -39.41
C PRO A 404 -13.20 -5.78 -38.79
N GLU A 405 -14.36 -6.27 -39.26
CA GLU A 405 -15.66 -5.82 -38.74
C GLU A 405 -15.98 -6.41 -37.37
N LYS A 406 -15.63 -7.69 -37.14
CA LYS A 406 -15.75 -8.29 -35.81
C LYS A 406 -14.76 -7.69 -34.82
N ARG A 407 -13.53 -7.43 -35.25
CA ARG A 407 -12.50 -6.80 -34.43
C ARG A 407 -12.94 -5.43 -33.94
N LYS A 408 -13.60 -4.60 -34.75
CA LYS A 408 -14.16 -3.30 -34.28
C LYS A 408 -15.15 -3.44 -33.11
N LYS A 409 -15.76 -4.62 -32.97
CA LYS A 409 -16.66 -4.98 -31.88
C LYS A 409 -15.96 -5.80 -30.77
N LEU A 410 -14.64 -5.76 -30.67
CA LEU A 410 -13.89 -6.35 -29.57
C LEU A 410 -13.56 -5.28 -28.51
N VAL A 411 -13.83 -5.62 -27.25
CA VAL A 411 -13.37 -4.90 -26.06
C VAL A 411 -12.27 -5.73 -25.40
N ILE A 412 -11.05 -5.20 -25.33
CA ILE A 412 -10.06 -5.74 -24.40
C ILE A 412 -10.35 -5.14 -23.04
N TYR A 413 -10.83 -5.94 -22.09
CA TYR A 413 -11.20 -5.51 -20.74
C TYR A 413 -10.22 -6.11 -19.73
N ILE A 414 -9.27 -5.31 -19.23
CA ILE A 414 -8.06 -5.85 -18.61
C ILE A 414 -7.60 -5.07 -17.37
N ASN A 415 -7.07 -5.80 -16.39
CA ASN A 415 -6.24 -5.24 -15.31
C ASN A 415 -4.81 -5.83 -15.39
N PRO A 416 -3.91 -5.26 -16.23
CA PRO A 416 -2.59 -5.81 -16.47
C PRO A 416 -1.65 -5.61 -15.28
N PRO A 417 -0.56 -6.39 -15.18
CA PRO A 417 0.45 -6.20 -14.14
C PRO A 417 1.16 -4.83 -14.20
N TYR A 418 1.34 -4.19 -13.03
CA TYR A 418 2.00 -2.87 -12.86
C TYR A 418 3.49 -2.93 -12.50
N ALA A 419 4.15 -4.07 -12.66
CA ALA A 419 5.56 -4.20 -12.30
C ALA A 419 6.45 -3.31 -13.19
N GLU A 420 7.26 -2.46 -12.56
CA GLU A 420 8.36 -1.73 -13.19
C GLU A 420 9.67 -2.45 -12.87
N ALA A 421 10.57 -2.58 -13.85
CA ALA A 421 11.95 -2.98 -13.60
C ALA A 421 12.70 -1.84 -12.88
N ASP A 422 12.58 -1.74 -11.55
CA ASP A 422 13.26 -0.70 -10.76
C ASP A 422 14.56 -1.22 -10.12
N ASN A 423 15.68 -0.55 -10.42
CA ASN A 423 17.03 -0.89 -9.93
C ASN A 423 17.42 -0.11 -8.65
N ARG A 424 16.48 0.60 -8.01
CA ARG A 424 16.79 1.56 -6.93
C ARG A 424 17.33 0.96 -5.63
N LEU A 425 17.21 -0.34 -5.38
CA LEU A 425 17.65 -0.99 -4.14
C LEU A 425 18.80 -2.00 -4.31
N GLY A 426 19.39 -2.14 -5.50
CA GLY A 426 20.44 -3.15 -5.74
C GLY A 426 19.90 -4.59 -5.85
N ASP A 427 18.70 -4.86 -5.34
CA ASP A 427 17.91 -6.11 -5.52
C ASP A 427 16.90 -6.02 -6.68
N GLY A 428 17.14 -5.13 -7.65
CA GLY A 428 16.30 -5.07 -8.85
C GLY A 428 16.29 -6.43 -9.52
N ARG A 429 15.11 -7.04 -9.71
CA ARG A 429 15.00 -8.28 -10.50
C ARG A 429 15.29 -7.94 -11.97
N SER A 430 16.56 -7.90 -12.32
CA SER A 430 17.03 -7.74 -13.70
C SER A 430 16.34 -8.78 -14.59
N GLY A 431 15.64 -8.34 -15.64
CA GLY A 431 14.99 -9.22 -16.62
C GLY A 431 13.47 -9.42 -16.46
N VAL A 432 12.82 -8.92 -15.40
CA VAL A 432 11.37 -9.16 -15.19
C VAL A 432 10.48 -8.55 -16.26
N ALA A 433 10.92 -7.48 -16.94
CA ALA A 433 10.18 -6.83 -18.01
C ALA A 433 10.62 -7.28 -19.43
N GLU A 434 11.43 -8.33 -19.58
CA GLU A 434 11.91 -8.75 -20.91
C GLU A 434 11.02 -9.80 -21.58
N SER A 435 10.05 -9.35 -22.39
CA SER A 435 9.20 -10.21 -23.24
C SER A 435 9.60 -10.17 -24.72
N MET A 436 8.95 -10.99 -25.55
CA MET A 436 9.01 -10.87 -27.01
C MET A 436 8.51 -9.51 -27.50
N ILE A 437 7.42 -8.99 -26.93
CA ILE A 437 6.89 -7.66 -27.26
C ILE A 437 7.86 -6.54 -26.89
N HIS A 438 8.53 -6.66 -25.73
CA HIS A 438 9.61 -5.77 -25.34
C HIS A 438 10.70 -5.70 -26.43
N LYS A 439 11.16 -6.86 -26.92
CA LYS A 439 12.18 -6.94 -27.98
C LYS A 439 11.66 -6.40 -29.32
N LYS A 440 10.49 -6.84 -29.76
CA LYS A 440 9.89 -6.51 -31.06
C LYS A 440 9.59 -5.03 -31.24
N TYR A 441 9.05 -4.38 -30.20
CA TYR A 441 8.61 -2.98 -30.26
C TYR A 441 9.46 -2.04 -29.38
N SER A 442 10.69 -2.44 -29.05
CA SER A 442 11.63 -1.66 -28.22
C SER A 442 11.79 -0.20 -28.69
N ASN A 443 11.88 0.01 -30.01
CA ASN A 443 12.08 1.34 -30.59
C ASN A 443 10.84 2.24 -30.48
N LEU A 444 9.63 1.67 -30.46
CA LEU A 444 8.38 2.44 -30.30
C LEU A 444 8.14 2.82 -28.84
N MET A 445 8.44 1.90 -27.91
CA MET A 445 8.19 2.14 -26.48
C MET A 445 9.28 2.96 -25.80
N GLY A 446 10.52 2.96 -26.32
CA GLY A 446 11.62 3.74 -25.75
C GLY A 446 11.89 3.41 -24.28
N TYR A 447 11.85 4.41 -23.40
CA TYR A 447 12.01 4.21 -21.95
C TYR A 447 10.88 3.38 -21.34
N THR A 448 9.66 3.51 -21.85
CA THR A 448 8.42 3.01 -21.21
C THR A 448 8.28 1.49 -21.28
N LYS A 449 9.10 0.81 -22.09
CA LYS A 449 9.12 -0.65 -22.21
C LYS A 449 9.44 -1.39 -20.90
N ARG A 450 9.97 -0.69 -19.90
CA ARG A 450 10.21 -1.24 -18.54
C ARG A 450 8.94 -1.49 -17.74
N GLU A 451 7.80 -0.98 -18.22
CA GLU A 451 6.50 -1.09 -17.58
C GLU A 451 5.69 -2.18 -18.27
N MET A 452 5.32 -3.22 -17.51
CA MET A 452 4.69 -4.39 -18.10
C MET A 452 3.36 -4.07 -18.81
N TYR A 453 2.51 -3.25 -18.18
CA TYR A 453 1.23 -2.85 -18.78
C TYR A 453 1.38 -2.07 -20.11
N ILE A 454 2.49 -1.35 -20.31
CA ILE A 454 2.77 -0.66 -21.57
C ILE A 454 3.06 -1.65 -22.70
N GLN A 455 3.69 -2.79 -22.39
CA GLN A 455 3.89 -3.85 -23.37
C GLN A 455 2.56 -4.44 -23.83
N PHE A 456 1.61 -4.66 -22.91
CA PHE A 456 0.24 -5.08 -23.26
C PHE A 456 -0.41 -4.06 -24.21
N PHE A 457 -0.38 -2.77 -23.87
CA PHE A 457 -0.99 -1.72 -24.68
C PHE A 457 -0.35 -1.66 -26.07
N THR A 458 0.97 -1.81 -26.13
CA THR A 458 1.73 -1.79 -27.38
C THR A 458 1.34 -2.96 -28.28
N ARG A 459 1.25 -4.18 -27.74
CA ARG A 459 0.80 -5.35 -28.52
C ARG A 459 -0.62 -5.17 -29.03
N ILE A 460 -1.54 -4.73 -28.16
CA ILE A 460 -2.94 -4.48 -28.51
C ILE A 460 -3.02 -3.45 -29.64
N HIS A 461 -2.33 -2.32 -29.50
CA HIS A 461 -2.32 -1.25 -30.50
C HIS A 461 -1.74 -1.71 -31.84
N CYS A 462 -0.61 -2.41 -31.83
CA CYS A 462 0.10 -2.78 -33.05
C CYS A 462 -0.50 -4.01 -33.76
N GLU A 463 -1.01 -4.98 -33.01
CA GLU A 463 -1.40 -6.30 -33.55
C GLU A 463 -2.93 -6.51 -33.59
N ILE A 464 -3.69 -5.76 -32.79
CA ILE A 464 -5.17 -5.83 -32.76
C ILE A 464 -5.79 -4.42 -32.89
N PRO A 465 -5.49 -3.68 -33.98
CA PRO A 465 -5.89 -2.28 -34.09
C PRO A 465 -7.41 -2.12 -34.25
N GLY A 466 -7.92 -0.97 -33.81
CA GLY A 466 -9.32 -0.59 -34.01
C GLY A 466 -10.33 -1.21 -33.04
N ILE A 467 -9.85 -1.73 -31.91
CA ILE A 467 -10.66 -2.25 -30.81
C ILE A 467 -10.98 -1.14 -29.78
N VAL A 468 -11.82 -1.46 -28.80
CA VAL A 468 -11.96 -0.65 -27.57
C VAL A 468 -11.08 -1.26 -26.48
N LEU A 469 -10.16 -0.48 -25.92
CA LEU A 469 -9.32 -0.92 -24.80
C LEU A 469 -9.87 -0.32 -23.51
N ALA A 470 -10.39 -1.15 -22.64
CA ALA A 470 -10.90 -0.80 -21.33
C ALA A 470 -9.95 -1.38 -20.27
N ASN A 471 -9.21 -0.52 -19.56
CA ASN A 471 -8.14 -1.02 -18.70
C ASN A 471 -8.10 -0.36 -17.32
N PHE A 472 -7.62 -1.08 -16.31
CA PHE A 472 -7.08 -0.48 -15.08
C PHE A 472 -5.57 -0.25 -15.22
N SER A 473 -5.03 0.88 -14.77
CA SER A 473 -3.57 1.09 -14.66
C SER A 473 -3.20 2.31 -13.81
N THR A 474 -1.91 2.48 -13.51
CA THR A 474 -1.42 3.77 -12.99
C THR A 474 -1.59 4.88 -14.03
N LEU A 475 -1.52 6.15 -13.61
CA LEU A 475 -1.63 7.32 -14.50
C LEU A 475 -0.32 7.69 -15.22
N LYS A 476 0.75 6.88 -15.13
CA LYS A 476 2.06 7.23 -15.73
C LYS A 476 1.99 7.44 -17.25
N ASN A 477 1.16 6.65 -17.94
CA ASN A 477 0.92 6.79 -19.38
C ASN A 477 0.33 8.15 -19.76
N LEU A 478 -0.39 8.82 -18.85
CA LEU A 478 -0.94 10.15 -19.06
C LEU A 478 0.00 11.27 -18.58
N GLN A 479 0.54 11.15 -17.36
CA GLN A 479 1.19 12.27 -16.66
C GLN A 479 2.72 12.19 -16.59
N ALA A 480 3.35 11.02 -16.72
CA ALA A 480 4.80 10.93 -16.51
C ALA A 480 5.57 11.55 -17.68
N PRO A 481 6.51 12.48 -17.46
CA PRO A 481 7.26 13.13 -18.56
C PRO A 481 8.03 12.16 -19.45
N LYS A 482 8.57 11.07 -18.86
CA LYS A 482 9.28 10.02 -19.61
C LYS A 482 8.39 9.16 -20.54
N PHE A 483 7.09 9.42 -20.58
CA PHE A 483 6.12 8.72 -21.42
C PHE A 483 5.68 9.55 -22.64
N SER A 484 6.33 10.69 -22.93
CA SER A 484 6.02 11.51 -24.11
C SER A 484 6.08 10.69 -25.41
N GLU A 485 7.15 9.93 -25.63
CA GLU A 485 7.31 9.08 -26.82
C GLU A 485 6.19 8.03 -26.92
N PHE A 486 5.77 7.46 -25.80
CA PHE A 486 4.63 6.54 -25.78
C PHE A 486 3.32 7.24 -26.19
N ARG A 487 3.07 8.47 -25.73
CA ARG A 487 1.90 9.25 -26.14
C ARG A 487 1.94 9.65 -27.62
N ASP A 488 3.13 9.91 -28.16
CA ASP A 488 3.34 10.21 -29.59
C ASP A 488 3.02 9.00 -30.47
N PHE A 489 3.29 7.80 -29.99
CA PHE A 489 3.03 6.55 -30.71
C PHE A 489 1.59 6.03 -30.50
N PHE A 490 1.13 5.92 -29.26
CA PHE A 490 -0.09 5.18 -28.92
C PHE A 490 -1.36 5.82 -29.48
N GLN A 491 -1.46 7.16 -29.42
CA GLN A 491 -2.50 8.02 -30.00
C GLN A 491 -3.95 7.50 -30.00
N ALA A 492 -4.34 6.55 -29.13
CA ALA A 492 -5.72 6.14 -29.01
C ALA A 492 -6.50 7.26 -28.31
N LYS A 493 -7.73 7.55 -28.76
CA LYS A 493 -8.55 8.56 -28.10
C LYS A 493 -9.02 8.04 -26.73
N LEU A 494 -8.78 8.81 -25.67
CA LEU A 494 -9.35 8.55 -24.34
C LEU A 494 -10.79 9.06 -24.32
N GLU A 495 -11.76 8.17 -24.12
CA GLU A 495 -13.19 8.53 -24.15
C GLU A 495 -13.77 8.67 -22.74
N LYS A 496 -13.29 7.88 -21.78
CA LYS A 496 -13.73 7.91 -20.37
C LYS A 496 -12.57 7.61 -19.41
N LEU A 497 -12.59 8.22 -18.23
CA LEU A 497 -11.63 7.98 -17.15
C LEU A 497 -12.26 8.25 -15.78
N PHE A 498 -12.14 7.29 -14.86
CA PHE A 498 -12.27 7.56 -13.42
C PHE A 498 -11.02 7.10 -12.66
N ILE A 499 -10.79 7.66 -11.48
CA ILE A 499 -9.66 7.32 -10.61
C ILE A 499 -10.09 7.00 -9.18
N THR A 500 -9.37 6.07 -8.55
CA THR A 500 -9.63 5.57 -7.20
C THR A 500 -8.31 5.32 -6.44
N PRO A 501 -8.29 5.32 -5.09
CA PRO A 501 -7.08 5.05 -4.32
C PRO A 501 -6.52 3.65 -4.60
N ALA A 502 -5.23 3.55 -4.88
CA ALA A 502 -4.60 2.29 -5.25
C ALA A 502 -4.64 1.24 -4.12
N ASP A 503 -4.61 1.69 -2.86
CA ASP A 503 -4.67 0.83 -1.66
C ASP A 503 -6.07 0.22 -1.39
N THR A 504 -6.99 0.34 -2.36
CA THR A 504 -8.24 -0.42 -2.42
C THR A 504 -8.08 -1.74 -3.19
N PHE A 505 -7.04 -1.86 -4.02
CA PHE A 505 -6.71 -3.10 -4.75
C PHE A 505 -5.89 -4.01 -3.85
N ASP A 506 -6.15 -5.32 -3.91
CA ASP A 506 -5.47 -6.26 -3.03
C ASP A 506 -3.96 -6.23 -3.25
N ASN A 507 -3.22 -6.32 -2.15
CA ASN A 507 -1.75 -6.32 -2.13
C ASN A 507 -1.09 -5.02 -2.62
N VAL A 508 -1.86 -3.95 -2.84
CA VAL A 508 -1.31 -2.61 -3.09
C VAL A 508 -1.25 -1.81 -1.79
N LYS A 509 -0.03 -1.48 -1.34
CA LYS A 509 0.20 -0.65 -0.13
C LYS A 509 0.53 0.81 -0.44
N GLY A 510 0.65 1.17 -1.72
CA GLY A 510 1.07 2.49 -2.16
C GLY A 510 -0.03 3.54 -2.09
N GLN A 511 0.37 4.79 -1.88
CA GLN A 511 -0.52 5.97 -1.88
C GLN A 511 -0.44 6.66 -3.25
N PHE A 512 -1.14 6.13 -4.24
CA PHE A 512 -1.21 6.68 -5.59
C PHE A 512 -2.59 6.38 -6.21
N PRO A 513 -2.96 6.98 -7.35
CA PRO A 513 -4.24 6.68 -8.00
C PRO A 513 -4.10 5.52 -8.98
N ILE A 514 -5.11 4.64 -9.02
CA ILE A 514 -5.36 3.73 -10.14
C ILE A 514 -6.52 4.29 -10.94
N GLY A 515 -6.35 4.37 -12.26
CA GLY A 515 -7.38 4.79 -13.19
C GLY A 515 -8.02 3.62 -13.91
N PHE A 516 -9.32 3.72 -14.21
CA PHE A 516 -9.98 2.92 -15.23
C PHE A 516 -10.18 3.78 -16.49
N PHE A 517 -9.66 3.31 -17.61
CA PHE A 517 -9.61 4.05 -18.86
C PHE A 517 -10.44 3.33 -19.92
N ILE A 518 -11.17 4.07 -20.75
CA ILE A 518 -11.76 3.55 -21.98
C ILE A 518 -11.12 4.29 -23.17
N TRP A 519 -10.34 3.54 -23.95
CA TRP A 519 -9.65 4.01 -25.14
C TRP A 519 -10.32 3.50 -26.41
N ASN A 520 -10.47 4.38 -27.39
CA ASN A 520 -10.92 4.03 -28.73
C ASN A 520 -9.75 4.02 -29.70
N LEU A 521 -9.30 2.81 -30.10
CA LEU A 521 -8.15 2.66 -30.99
C LEU A 521 -8.48 2.94 -32.47
N ASN A 522 -9.75 3.17 -32.83
CA ASN A 522 -10.13 3.62 -34.17
C ASN A 522 -9.93 5.13 -34.37
N LYS A 523 -9.77 5.90 -33.28
CA LYS A 523 -9.62 7.35 -33.33
C LYS A 523 -8.21 7.72 -32.91
N LYS A 524 -7.53 8.49 -33.75
CA LYS A 524 -6.19 9.01 -33.48
C LYS A 524 -6.27 10.36 -32.78
N GLU A 525 -5.87 10.40 -31.52
CA GLU A 525 -5.78 11.62 -30.72
C GLU A 525 -4.60 11.49 -29.74
N ARG A 526 -3.64 12.40 -29.85
CA ARG A 526 -2.54 12.50 -28.90
C ARG A 526 -3.08 13.06 -27.58
N PHE A 527 -2.89 12.33 -26.48
CA PHE A 527 -3.36 12.76 -25.18
C PHE A 527 -2.66 14.06 -24.72
N ASN A 528 -3.45 15.05 -24.30
CA ASN A 528 -2.96 16.30 -23.70
C ASN A 528 -3.62 16.62 -22.36
N TYR A 529 -4.92 16.35 -22.24
CA TYR A 529 -5.73 16.70 -21.08
C TYR A 529 -6.99 15.82 -21.00
N PHE A 530 -7.47 15.54 -19.79
CA PHE A 530 -8.78 14.93 -19.54
C PHE A 530 -9.28 15.30 -18.13
N GLU A 531 -10.57 15.52 -17.97
CA GLU A 531 -11.22 15.69 -16.66
C GLU A 531 -11.74 14.32 -16.17
N ALA A 532 -11.11 13.77 -15.13
CA ALA A 532 -11.43 12.45 -14.59
C ALA A 532 -12.36 12.53 -13.39
N ASP A 533 -13.29 11.58 -13.29
CA ASP A 533 -14.10 11.43 -12.08
C ASP A 533 -13.29 10.81 -10.94
N VAL A 534 -13.39 11.38 -9.74
CA VAL A 534 -12.68 10.89 -8.55
C VAL A 534 -13.64 10.17 -7.63
N PHE A 535 -13.31 8.92 -7.29
CA PHE A 535 -14.04 8.13 -6.31
C PHE A 535 -13.17 7.87 -5.07
N ASN A 536 -13.78 7.89 -3.88
CA ASN A 536 -13.10 7.50 -2.64
C ASN A 536 -13.11 5.97 -2.46
N LYS A 537 -12.53 5.45 -1.37
CA LYS A 537 -12.45 3.99 -1.10
C LYS A 537 -13.79 3.26 -0.96
N ARG A 538 -14.91 3.99 -0.83
CA ARG A 538 -16.26 3.48 -0.65
C ARG A 538 -17.15 3.67 -1.89
N GLU A 539 -16.55 4.04 -3.04
CA GLU A 539 -17.27 4.37 -4.27
C GLU A 539 -18.13 5.65 -4.18
N ASP A 540 -17.90 6.50 -3.16
CA ASP A 540 -18.54 7.81 -3.15
C ASP A 540 -17.83 8.72 -4.16
N TYR A 541 -18.58 9.35 -5.07
CA TYR A 541 -18.06 10.39 -5.96
C TYR A 541 -17.60 11.61 -5.16
N VAL A 542 -16.35 12.02 -5.37
CA VAL A 542 -15.71 13.13 -4.66
C VAL A 542 -15.76 14.42 -5.48
N GLY A 543 -15.67 14.32 -6.80
CA GLY A 543 -15.60 15.45 -7.72
C GLY A 543 -14.70 15.17 -8.93
N PRO A 544 -14.55 16.13 -9.85
CA PRO A 544 -13.65 16.01 -10.98
C PRO A 544 -12.20 16.30 -10.59
N LYS A 545 -11.26 15.72 -11.34
CA LYS A 545 -9.82 16.08 -11.33
C LYS A 545 -9.29 16.25 -12.74
N ASN A 546 -8.59 17.36 -12.96
CA ASN A 546 -7.82 17.61 -14.16
C ASN A 546 -6.57 16.71 -14.25
N ILE A 547 -6.45 15.97 -15.35
CA ILE A 547 -5.28 15.14 -15.68
C ILE A 547 -4.59 15.74 -16.90
N TRP A 548 -3.32 16.11 -16.75
CA TRP A 548 -2.53 16.79 -17.78
C TRP A 548 -1.38 15.93 -18.29
N ALA A 549 -1.11 15.97 -19.60
CA ALA A 549 0.18 15.59 -20.15
C ALA A 549 1.19 16.70 -19.88
N TYR A 550 2.41 16.33 -19.47
CA TYR A 550 3.45 17.30 -19.13
C TYR A 550 4.54 17.45 -20.21
N ASP A 551 4.30 16.96 -21.43
CA ASP A 551 5.31 16.85 -22.50
C ASP A 551 5.92 18.19 -22.92
N ASN A 552 5.10 19.23 -22.94
CA ASN A 552 5.49 20.55 -23.42
C ASN A 552 5.82 21.53 -22.28
N PHE A 553 5.99 21.04 -21.06
CA PHE A 553 6.27 21.87 -19.89
C PHE A 553 7.70 21.66 -19.41
N LYS A 554 8.39 22.78 -19.14
CA LYS A 554 9.64 22.73 -18.38
C LYS A 554 9.32 22.37 -16.93
N LEU A 555 10.09 21.44 -16.36
CA LEU A 555 9.89 21.00 -14.98
C LEU A 555 10.66 21.89 -13.99
N ILE A 556 10.27 21.85 -12.71
CA ILE A 556 10.94 22.65 -11.65
C ILE A 556 12.45 22.35 -11.55
N ASN A 557 12.88 21.13 -11.85
CA ASN A 557 14.30 20.77 -11.85
C ASN A 557 15.09 21.40 -13.01
N GLU A 558 14.43 21.86 -14.06
CA GLU A 558 15.06 22.70 -15.09
C GLU A 558 15.23 24.14 -14.59
N TRP A 559 14.28 24.67 -13.82
CA TRP A 559 14.40 25.96 -13.15
C TRP A 559 15.59 25.98 -12.18
N VAL A 560 15.80 24.90 -11.42
CA VAL A 560 16.98 24.74 -10.55
C VAL A 560 18.31 24.90 -11.29
N LYS A 561 18.39 24.54 -12.59
CA LYS A 561 19.65 24.68 -13.36
C LYS A 561 20.11 26.12 -13.49
N THR A 562 19.20 27.09 -13.35
CA THR A 562 19.47 28.53 -13.50
C THR A 562 20.26 29.11 -12.32
N PHE A 563 20.11 28.55 -11.11
CA PHE A 563 20.73 29.10 -9.88
C PHE A 563 21.57 28.09 -9.09
N ARG A 564 21.56 26.80 -9.45
CA ARG A 564 22.28 25.74 -8.69
C ARG A 564 23.80 25.89 -8.71
N TYR A 565 24.36 26.58 -9.68
CA TYR A 565 25.80 26.78 -9.84
C TYR A 565 26.21 28.09 -9.18
N SER A 566 26.29 28.08 -7.84
CA SER A 566 26.85 29.18 -7.07
C SER A 566 28.31 28.93 -6.72
N LYS A 567 29.12 29.99 -6.72
CA LYS A 567 30.52 29.99 -6.28
C LYS A 567 30.69 30.39 -4.81
N GLY A 568 29.61 30.77 -4.14
CA GLY A 568 29.65 31.21 -2.74
C GLY A 568 29.92 30.08 -1.76
N GLU A 569 30.21 30.46 -0.51
CA GLU A 569 30.34 29.52 0.59
C GLU A 569 29.01 28.77 0.82
N SER A 570 29.10 27.43 0.89
CA SER A 570 27.93 26.56 1.07
C SER A 570 27.50 26.52 2.54
N ILE A 571 26.24 26.86 2.79
CA ILE A 571 25.60 26.76 4.11
C ILE A 571 24.76 25.48 4.28
N ALA A 572 24.48 24.77 3.18
CA ALA A 572 23.81 23.46 3.16
C ALA A 572 23.90 22.82 1.77
N THR A 573 23.73 21.49 1.71
CA THR A 573 23.36 20.80 0.46
C THR A 573 21.86 20.55 0.48
N ILE A 574 21.12 20.94 -0.57
CA ILE A 574 19.73 20.50 -0.74
C ILE A 574 19.69 19.27 -1.65
N ILE A 575 18.96 18.27 -1.19
CA ILE A 575 18.70 17.03 -1.92
C ILE A 575 17.38 17.23 -2.66
N GLY A 576 17.44 17.49 -3.96
CA GLY A 576 16.30 17.40 -4.86
C GLY A 576 16.18 16.00 -5.47
N VAL A 577 15.01 15.74 -6.05
CA VAL A 577 14.59 14.45 -6.62
C VAL A 577 13.63 14.69 -7.78
N GLY A 578 12.95 13.66 -8.30
CA GLY A 578 11.92 13.80 -9.33
C GLY A 578 10.95 14.96 -9.06
N SER A 579 10.47 15.61 -10.11
CA SER A 579 9.66 16.83 -10.03
C SER A 579 8.21 16.59 -9.59
N ASP A 580 7.87 15.40 -9.12
CA ASP A 580 6.51 14.99 -8.75
C ASP A 580 6.27 14.96 -7.23
N PHE A 581 5.00 14.80 -6.85
CA PHE A 581 4.58 14.58 -5.45
C PHE A 581 5.07 13.23 -4.89
N GLN A 582 5.15 12.16 -5.71
CA GLN A 582 5.63 10.84 -5.27
C GLN A 582 7.00 10.90 -4.58
N ASN A 583 7.91 11.72 -5.11
CA ASN A 583 9.27 11.85 -4.61
C ASN A 583 9.42 12.99 -3.58
N GLN A 584 8.40 13.82 -3.36
CA GLN A 584 8.44 15.04 -2.54
C GLN A 584 9.05 14.85 -1.15
N ARG A 585 8.71 13.76 -0.45
CA ARG A 585 9.22 13.46 0.90
C ARG A 585 10.75 13.33 1.00
N LEU A 586 11.43 13.14 -0.13
CA LEU A 586 12.89 13.01 -0.17
C LEU A 586 13.58 14.39 -0.22
N VAL A 587 12.85 15.46 -0.58
CA VAL A 587 13.36 16.83 -0.66
C VAL A 587 13.69 17.33 0.73
N ARG A 588 14.98 17.57 1.01
CA ARG A 588 15.45 18.03 2.34
C ARG A 588 16.81 18.69 2.27
N PHE A 589 17.15 19.42 3.32
CA PHE A 589 18.51 19.92 3.51
C PHE A 589 19.39 18.88 4.20
N GLY A 590 20.67 18.92 3.87
CA GLY A 590 21.75 18.16 4.48
C GLY A 590 22.97 19.03 4.70
N LYS A 591 23.99 18.46 5.36
CA LYS A 591 25.28 19.13 5.59
C LYS A 591 25.89 19.68 4.29
N PRO A 592 26.65 20.79 4.35
CA PRO A 592 27.43 21.28 3.22
C PRO A 592 28.27 20.17 2.57
N PHE A 593 28.33 20.18 1.25
CA PHE A 593 29.05 19.20 0.42
C PHE A 593 28.70 17.73 0.74
N MET A 594 27.43 17.46 1.11
CA MET A 594 26.96 16.10 1.34
C MET A 594 27.08 15.28 0.04
N LYS A 595 27.76 14.14 0.12
CA LYS A 595 27.77 13.15 -0.96
C LYS A 595 26.37 12.56 -1.11
N VAL A 596 25.79 12.68 -2.29
CA VAL A 596 24.51 12.06 -2.65
C VAL A 596 24.67 11.25 -3.93
N PRO A 597 23.84 10.22 -4.16
CA PRO A 597 23.86 9.47 -5.42
C PRO A 597 23.73 10.40 -6.64
N ALA A 598 24.47 10.10 -7.70
CA ALA A 598 24.49 10.91 -8.92
C ALA A 598 23.11 11.04 -9.59
N SER A 599 22.18 10.12 -9.29
CA SER A 599 20.78 10.16 -9.77
C SER A 599 19.91 11.22 -9.10
N ASN A 600 20.36 11.86 -8.01
CA ASN A 600 19.61 12.91 -7.31
C ASN A 600 20.02 14.30 -7.80
N HIS A 601 19.02 15.15 -8.07
CA HIS A 601 19.24 16.56 -8.39
C HIS A 601 19.63 17.32 -7.11
N ASN A 602 20.92 17.59 -6.88
CA ASN A 602 21.37 18.26 -5.66
C ASN A 602 22.23 19.48 -5.99
N TRP A 603 22.28 20.43 -5.05
CA TRP A 603 23.12 21.62 -5.17
C TRP A 603 23.48 22.21 -3.81
N GLN A 604 24.46 23.11 -3.82
CA GLN A 604 24.88 23.85 -2.64
C GLN A 604 24.04 25.13 -2.50
N THR A 605 23.50 25.34 -1.30
CA THR A 605 22.83 26.58 -0.92
C THR A 605 23.87 27.58 -0.43
N THR A 606 23.85 28.78 -0.98
CA THR A 606 24.78 29.87 -0.65
C THR A 606 23.99 31.17 -0.49
N LYS A 607 24.66 32.29 -0.17
CA LYS A 607 23.99 33.61 -0.10
C LYS A 607 23.34 34.02 -1.43
N GLU A 608 23.89 33.62 -2.57
CA GLU A 608 23.44 34.00 -3.91
C GLU A 608 22.17 33.29 -4.37
N ASN A 609 21.86 32.12 -3.82
CA ASN A 609 20.72 31.30 -4.27
C ASN A 609 19.78 30.86 -3.14
N LEU A 610 19.90 31.49 -1.96
CA LEU A 610 19.12 31.16 -0.77
C LEU A 610 17.63 31.39 -0.98
N ILE A 611 17.25 32.47 -1.68
CA ILE A 611 15.85 32.80 -1.95
C ILE A 611 15.21 31.76 -2.87
N GLU A 612 15.84 31.48 -4.01
CA GLU A 612 15.38 30.50 -4.99
C GLU A 612 15.32 29.10 -4.38
N THR A 613 16.33 28.74 -3.58
CA THR A 613 16.34 27.46 -2.85
C THR A 613 15.19 27.39 -1.82
N SER A 614 14.87 28.50 -1.15
CA SER A 614 13.75 28.56 -0.20
C SER A 614 12.40 28.47 -0.89
N ILE A 615 12.24 29.08 -2.07
CA ILE A 615 11.05 28.94 -2.91
C ILE A 615 10.90 27.48 -3.36
N TYR A 616 11.96 26.87 -3.91
CA TYR A 616 11.96 25.46 -4.29
C TYR A 616 11.51 24.58 -3.13
N TYR A 617 12.13 24.75 -1.96
CA TYR A 617 11.81 23.94 -0.79
C TYR A 617 10.36 24.15 -0.33
N THR A 618 9.91 25.41 -0.24
CA THR A 618 8.56 25.75 0.22
C THR A 618 7.49 25.22 -0.73
N VAL A 619 7.60 25.51 -2.03
CA VAL A 619 6.67 24.99 -3.06
C VAL A 619 6.58 23.47 -3.00
N ARG A 620 7.73 22.80 -2.80
CA ARG A 620 7.81 21.34 -2.66
C ARG A 620 7.37 20.81 -1.30
N HIS A 621 6.92 21.60 -0.33
CA HIS A 621 6.50 21.10 1.00
C HIS A 621 5.18 21.68 1.51
N ILE A 622 4.67 22.74 0.88
CA ILE A 622 3.50 23.47 1.37
C ILE A 622 2.16 22.77 1.09
N PHE A 623 2.15 21.83 0.15
CA PHE A 623 1.01 20.97 -0.15
C PHE A 623 1.25 19.57 0.39
N ASP A 624 0.22 19.01 1.03
CA ASP A 624 0.24 17.63 1.48
C ASP A 624 0.30 16.68 0.28
N SER A 625 1.20 15.70 0.36
CA SER A 625 1.21 14.57 -0.57
C SER A 625 0.04 13.64 -0.22
N THR A 626 -0.82 13.42 -1.20
CA THR A 626 -1.98 12.54 -1.12
C THR A 626 -1.91 11.51 -2.24
N TRP A 627 -2.69 10.43 -2.13
CA TRP A 627 -2.82 9.48 -3.24
C TRP A 627 -3.30 10.16 -4.52
N LEU A 628 -4.07 11.26 -4.42
CA LEU A 628 -4.69 11.93 -5.54
C LEU A 628 -3.66 12.73 -6.36
N ASN A 629 -2.74 13.46 -5.70
CA ASN A 629 -1.75 14.32 -6.35
C ASN A 629 -0.40 13.64 -6.61
N ASP A 630 -0.22 12.37 -6.24
CA ASP A 630 1.04 11.61 -6.35
C ASP A 630 1.79 11.75 -7.70
N ARG A 631 1.06 11.91 -8.82
CA ARG A 631 1.63 12.03 -10.17
C ARG A 631 1.69 13.46 -10.73
N ASP A 632 1.15 14.44 -10.01
CA ASP A 632 1.18 15.83 -10.45
C ASP A 632 2.63 16.35 -10.44
N GLN A 633 2.98 17.14 -11.44
CA GLN A 633 4.35 17.64 -11.63
C GLN A 633 4.47 19.09 -11.17
N PHE A 634 5.56 19.38 -10.46
CA PHE A 634 6.05 20.72 -10.18
C PHE A 634 6.79 21.27 -11.40
N LEU A 635 6.39 22.45 -11.85
CA LEU A 635 6.82 23.03 -13.12
C LEU A 635 7.80 24.19 -12.94
N TYR A 636 8.43 24.57 -14.03
CA TYR A 636 9.19 25.80 -14.16
C TYR A 636 8.22 26.99 -14.02
N PRO A 637 8.49 27.95 -13.13
CA PRO A 637 7.58 29.07 -12.88
C PRO A 637 7.61 30.13 -13.99
N ASN A 638 6.54 30.92 -14.12
CA ASN A 638 6.58 32.16 -14.92
C ASN A 638 7.45 33.24 -14.26
N GLU A 639 7.70 34.37 -14.91
CA GLU A 639 8.64 35.40 -14.41
C GLU A 639 8.06 36.28 -13.28
N ASN A 640 6.76 36.19 -13.00
CA ASN A 640 6.09 37.12 -12.09
C ASN A 640 6.58 37.01 -10.63
N TRP A 641 7.07 35.85 -10.21
CA TRP A 641 7.60 35.66 -8.84
C TRP A 641 8.86 36.49 -8.58
N GLU A 642 9.62 36.89 -9.61
CA GLU A 642 10.91 37.58 -9.46
C GLU A 642 10.76 38.98 -8.83
N SER A 643 9.63 39.61 -9.13
CA SER A 643 9.25 40.93 -8.61
C SER A 643 8.50 40.87 -7.28
N ASP A 644 7.85 39.74 -6.94
CA ASP A 644 7.11 39.58 -5.69
C ASP A 644 8.06 39.25 -4.53
N LYS A 645 8.59 40.31 -3.92
CA LYS A 645 9.46 40.20 -2.74
C LYS A 645 8.74 39.68 -1.51
N GLU A 646 7.42 39.89 -1.40
CA GLU A 646 6.65 39.36 -0.28
C GLU A 646 6.59 37.83 -0.36
N PHE A 647 6.27 37.26 -1.53
CA PHE A 647 6.29 35.82 -1.77
C PHE A 647 7.68 35.20 -1.51
N GLN A 648 8.74 35.82 -2.03
CA GLN A 648 10.13 35.39 -1.81
C GLN A 648 10.47 35.31 -0.32
N ASN A 649 10.16 36.39 0.41
CA ASN A 649 10.46 36.48 1.84
C ASN A 649 9.59 35.53 2.67
N ASN A 650 8.32 35.36 2.30
CA ASN A 650 7.42 34.38 2.92
C ASN A 650 7.94 32.94 2.75
N CYS A 651 8.47 32.59 1.57
CA CYS A 651 9.10 31.28 1.34
C CYS A 651 10.39 31.09 2.16
N LEU A 652 11.21 32.13 2.32
CA LEU A 652 12.38 32.10 3.21
C LEU A 652 11.95 31.81 4.65
N VAL A 653 10.96 32.53 5.17
CA VAL A 653 10.45 32.32 6.54
C VAL A 653 9.87 30.92 6.72
N SER A 654 9.04 30.46 5.78
CA SER A 654 8.53 29.08 5.79
C SER A 654 9.69 28.07 5.88
N THR A 655 10.71 28.23 5.02
CA THR A 655 11.88 27.36 5.00
C THR A 655 12.63 27.36 6.33
N LEU A 656 12.89 28.53 6.93
CA LEU A 656 13.62 28.67 8.20
C LEU A 656 12.98 27.89 9.35
N PHE A 657 11.65 27.78 9.36
CA PHE A 657 10.89 27.13 10.44
C PHE A 657 10.24 25.79 10.07
N SER A 658 10.53 25.23 8.89
CA SER A 658 10.05 23.89 8.50
C SER A 658 11.14 22.90 8.07
N ASN A 659 12.39 23.36 7.92
CA ASN A 659 13.50 22.51 7.49
C ASN A 659 14.02 21.54 8.59
N ASN A 660 14.96 20.68 8.17
CA ASN A 660 15.58 19.63 8.99
C ASN A 660 17.09 19.84 9.22
N ILE A 661 17.60 21.08 9.08
CA ILE A 661 18.98 21.42 9.45
C ILE A 661 19.19 21.10 10.92
N SER A 662 20.35 20.55 11.24
CA SER A 662 20.80 20.28 12.61
C SER A 662 22.21 20.85 12.79
N SER A 663 22.51 21.32 13.99
CA SER A 663 23.88 21.70 14.41
C SER A 663 24.88 20.54 14.32
N SER A 664 24.41 19.28 14.24
CA SER A 664 25.26 18.13 13.93
C SER A 664 25.88 18.18 12.51
N PHE A 665 25.38 19.06 11.63
CA PHE A 665 25.92 19.26 10.29
C PHE A 665 27.13 20.21 10.25
N GLY A 666 27.53 20.78 11.39
CA GLY A 666 28.58 21.80 11.51
C GLY A 666 28.00 23.13 11.97
N THR A 667 28.70 24.23 11.65
CA THR A 667 28.27 25.59 12.01
C THR A 667 26.84 25.85 11.55
N ASN A 668 25.96 26.22 12.50
CA ASN A 668 24.56 26.48 12.18
C ASN A 668 24.38 27.91 11.64
N HIS A 669 24.30 28.03 10.32
CA HIS A 669 24.05 29.29 9.62
C HIS A 669 22.58 29.73 9.57
N TRP A 670 21.65 28.93 10.12
CA TRP A 670 20.20 29.06 9.88
C TRP A 670 19.44 29.71 11.04
N ILE A 671 20.12 30.20 12.08
CA ILE A 671 19.50 30.89 13.21
C ILE A 671 19.08 32.31 12.78
N PRO A 672 17.78 32.66 12.75
CA PRO A 672 17.33 33.95 12.23
C PRO A 672 17.28 35.06 13.28
N PHE A 673 17.81 34.81 14.47
CA PHE A 673 17.78 35.72 15.62
C PHE A 673 19.18 36.09 16.07
N THR A 674 19.34 37.27 16.63
CA THR A 674 20.55 37.65 17.38
C THR A 674 20.50 37.07 18.79
N GLU A 675 21.67 36.96 19.43
CA GLU A 675 21.80 36.44 20.79
C GLU A 675 20.94 37.21 21.79
N TYR A 676 20.85 38.54 21.64
CA TYR A 676 20.03 39.40 22.49
C TYR A 676 18.53 39.17 22.30
N GLU A 677 18.07 38.88 21.08
CA GLU A 677 16.64 38.67 20.80
C GLU A 677 16.11 37.40 21.47
N VAL A 678 16.98 36.43 21.75
CA VAL A 678 16.61 35.13 22.33
C VAL A 678 17.25 34.84 23.68
N ASN A 679 17.93 35.83 24.29
CA ASN A 679 18.67 35.68 25.55
C ASN A 679 19.63 34.47 25.53
N ALA A 680 20.40 34.32 24.45
CA ALA A 680 21.31 33.20 24.29
C ALA A 680 22.37 33.17 25.40
N GLN A 681 22.70 31.96 25.88
CA GLN A 681 23.67 31.77 26.98
C GLN A 681 25.12 32.05 26.58
N ALA A 682 25.42 32.05 25.28
CA ALA A 682 26.71 32.44 24.74
C ALA A 682 26.53 33.01 23.32
N LYS A 683 27.65 33.43 22.72
CA LYS A 683 27.70 33.94 21.35
C LYS A 683 27.41 32.83 20.32
N PHE A 684 26.64 33.12 19.28
CA PHE A 684 26.46 32.19 18.16
C PHE A 684 27.73 32.10 17.32
N GLU A 685 28.02 30.89 16.82
CA GLU A 685 29.14 30.65 15.91
C GLU A 685 28.92 31.32 14.54
N SER A 686 27.67 31.53 14.14
CA SER A 686 27.34 32.23 12.91
C SER A 686 26.22 33.25 13.10
N ASN A 687 26.42 34.42 12.50
CA ASN A 687 25.41 35.46 12.33
C ASN A 687 24.96 35.58 10.86
N PHE A 688 25.15 34.53 10.06
CA PHE A 688 24.89 34.55 8.62
C PHE A 688 23.44 34.96 8.30
N MET A 689 22.44 34.25 8.83
CA MET A 689 21.04 34.50 8.47
C MET A 689 20.54 35.86 8.97
N THR A 690 20.93 36.30 10.16
CA THR A 690 20.56 37.64 10.66
C THR A 690 21.19 38.75 9.81
N HIS A 691 22.44 38.57 9.37
CA HIS A 691 23.08 39.49 8.43
C HIS A 691 22.43 39.46 7.05
N PHE A 692 22.04 38.28 6.54
CA PHE A 692 21.32 38.12 5.28
C PHE A 692 20.01 38.92 5.32
N ILE A 693 19.19 38.68 6.34
CA ILE A 693 17.88 39.33 6.53
C ILE A 693 18.03 40.86 6.65
N LYS A 694 19.07 41.34 7.34
CA LYS A 694 19.33 42.77 7.55
C LYS A 694 20.04 43.44 6.36
N GLY A 695 20.36 42.72 5.29
CA GLY A 695 21.12 43.25 4.14
C GLY A 695 22.56 43.63 4.48
N LYS A 696 23.18 42.95 5.45
CA LYS A 696 24.51 43.28 6.01
C LYS A 696 25.63 42.34 5.55
N ILE A 697 25.37 41.41 4.64
CA ILE A 697 26.42 40.54 4.09
C ILE A 697 27.28 41.37 3.13
N LYS A 698 28.55 41.60 3.50
CA LYS A 698 29.50 42.33 2.66
C LYS A 698 29.77 41.55 1.36
N GLN A 699 29.87 42.27 0.24
CA GLN A 699 30.48 41.73 -0.98
C GLN A 699 31.97 41.53 -0.73
N GLU A 700 32.52 40.40 -1.16
CA GLU A 700 33.97 40.28 -1.31
C GLU A 700 34.36 41.21 -2.45
N VAL A 701 34.99 42.33 -2.11
CA VAL A 701 35.67 43.16 -3.10
C VAL A 701 36.85 42.32 -3.58
N GLN A 702 36.89 41.97 -4.87
CA GLN A 702 38.14 41.54 -5.49
C GLN A 702 39.13 42.69 -5.32
N THR A 703 40.04 42.56 -4.37
CA THR A 703 41.21 43.43 -4.27
C THR A 703 42.04 43.16 -5.51
N THR A 704 41.92 44.02 -6.51
CA THR A 704 42.95 44.20 -7.52
C THR A 704 44.25 44.53 -6.80
N ASP A 705 45.28 43.72 -7.06
CA ASP A 705 46.60 43.81 -6.45
C ASP A 705 47.13 45.25 -6.44
N LEU A 706 47.28 45.80 -5.25
CA LEU A 706 47.83 47.12 -4.99
C LEU A 706 49.36 47.03 -4.83
N PHE A 707 50.05 46.35 -5.77
CA PHE A 707 51.52 46.36 -5.87
C PHE A 707 51.96 46.27 -7.32
N THR A 708 51.73 47.34 -8.09
CA THR A 708 52.57 47.65 -9.25
C THR A 708 53.60 48.68 -8.82
N THR A 709 54.77 48.21 -8.38
CA THR A 709 55.99 49.02 -8.40
C THR A 709 56.95 48.37 -9.38
N SER A 710 57.35 49.18 -10.37
CA SER A 710 58.33 49.02 -11.42
C SER A 710 59.47 47.99 -11.21
N CYS A 711 59.67 47.12 -12.22
CA CYS A 711 60.94 46.99 -12.96
C CYS A 711 60.77 46.07 -14.18
N GLN A 712 61.15 46.55 -15.36
CA GLN A 712 61.42 45.73 -16.57
C GLN A 712 62.86 45.16 -16.51
N PRO A 713 63.36 44.43 -17.53
CA PRO A 713 63.21 42.99 -17.70
C PRO A 713 64.59 42.29 -17.71
N GLU A 714 64.67 40.97 -17.49
CA GLU A 714 65.84 40.24 -17.97
C GLU A 714 65.49 38.81 -18.37
N LEU A 715 65.86 38.49 -19.60
CA LEU A 715 65.89 37.14 -20.17
C LEU A 715 66.77 36.23 -19.30
N VAL A 716 66.47 34.93 -19.29
CA VAL A 716 67.45 33.88 -19.61
C VAL A 716 66.74 32.54 -19.81
N SER A 717 67.21 31.87 -20.86
CA SER A 717 66.95 30.52 -21.37
C SER A 717 66.85 29.38 -20.35
N GLY A 718 66.10 28.34 -20.71
CA GLY A 718 66.27 27.03 -20.07
C GLY A 718 65.24 25.99 -20.50
N SER A 719 65.51 25.35 -21.63
CA SER A 719 64.91 24.09 -22.08
C SER A 719 65.01 22.97 -21.04
N ASN A 720 63.97 22.16 -20.86
CA ASN A 720 64.04 20.75 -21.27
C ASN A 720 62.70 20.01 -21.26
N GLU A 721 62.60 19.20 -22.30
CA GLU A 721 61.55 18.26 -22.66
C GLU A 721 61.41 17.07 -21.69
N MET A 722 60.20 16.49 -21.66
CA MET A 722 59.84 15.06 -21.70
C MET A 722 58.38 14.97 -21.18
N LEU A 723 57.37 14.40 -21.82
CA LEU A 723 57.27 13.41 -22.89
C LEU A 723 55.92 13.57 -23.62
N LYS A 724 56.03 13.73 -24.94
CA LYS A 724 55.12 13.30 -26.03
C LYS A 724 54.81 11.79 -25.89
N ARG A 725 53.70 11.17 -26.36
CA ARG A 725 52.84 11.37 -27.55
C ARG A 725 51.73 10.27 -27.56
N VAL A 726 50.49 10.60 -27.95
CA VAL A 726 49.76 10.23 -29.21
C VAL A 726 49.01 8.88 -29.13
N GLN A 727 47.66 8.90 -29.13
CA GLN A 727 46.70 9.04 -30.25
C GLN A 727 46.60 7.76 -31.11
N HIS A 728 45.37 7.32 -31.39
CA HIS A 728 44.86 7.37 -32.77
C HIS A 728 43.33 7.27 -32.86
N ASP A 729 42.83 8.08 -33.79
CA ASP A 729 41.48 8.27 -34.31
C ASP A 729 40.83 7.03 -34.95
N THR A 730 39.51 7.11 -35.15
CA THR A 730 38.91 7.17 -36.52
C THR A 730 37.46 7.72 -36.51
N ASN A 731 37.33 8.91 -37.12
CA ASN A 731 36.36 9.43 -38.10
C ASN A 731 34.83 9.13 -38.12
N GLU A 732 34.12 10.28 -38.23
CA GLU A 732 33.03 10.67 -39.17
C GLU A 732 31.64 10.00 -39.06
N GLY A 733 30.51 10.71 -39.03
CA GLY A 733 30.19 12.14 -39.08
C GLY A 733 28.69 12.33 -39.38
N VAL A 734 28.02 13.37 -38.85
CA VAL A 734 26.87 14.07 -39.47
C VAL A 734 26.79 15.49 -38.88
N GLN A 735 26.55 16.45 -39.76
CA GLN A 735 26.55 17.91 -39.62
C GLN A 735 25.62 18.46 -38.52
N HIS A 736 26.10 19.49 -37.81
CA HIS A 736 25.25 20.49 -37.17
C HIS A 736 25.57 21.86 -37.75
N ASP A 737 24.56 22.42 -38.42
CA ASP A 737 24.54 23.79 -38.89
C ASP A 737 24.51 24.78 -37.72
N THR A 738 25.29 25.84 -37.91
CA THR A 738 25.48 26.99 -37.05
C THR A 738 24.17 27.72 -36.77
N ASN A 739 23.90 28.06 -35.49
CA ASN A 739 22.99 29.14 -35.19
C ASN A 739 23.66 30.19 -34.30
N LYS A 740 23.55 31.43 -34.80
CA LYS A 740 24.24 32.63 -34.34
C LYS A 740 23.90 32.96 -32.89
N GLY A 741 24.94 33.33 -32.15
CA GLY A 741 24.81 33.89 -30.82
C GLY A 741 23.99 35.17 -30.84
N VAL A 742 22.97 35.19 -29.98
CA VAL A 742 22.47 36.41 -29.37
C VAL A 742 23.06 36.42 -27.97
N GLN A 743 24.06 37.29 -27.76
CA GLN A 743 24.49 37.67 -26.42
C GLN A 743 23.33 38.40 -25.76
N HIS A 744 22.71 37.76 -24.77
CA HIS A 744 22.02 38.48 -23.70
C HIS A 744 22.95 38.51 -22.50
N ASP A 745 23.67 39.62 -22.37
CA ASP A 745 24.26 40.04 -21.10
C ASP A 745 23.12 40.27 -20.10
N THR A 746 22.91 39.31 -19.19
CA THR A 746 22.14 39.49 -17.96
C THR A 746 22.91 38.82 -16.83
N ASN A 747 24.03 39.44 -16.45
CA ASN A 747 24.73 39.17 -15.20
C ASN A 747 24.63 40.43 -14.32
N GLU A 748 23.40 40.83 -13.99
CA GLU A 748 23.18 41.67 -12.80
C GLU A 748 23.15 40.73 -11.59
N GLY A 749 24.27 40.65 -10.87
CA GLY A 749 24.32 39.93 -9.59
C GLY A 749 23.28 40.49 -8.62
N VAL A 750 22.41 39.61 -8.10
CA VAL A 750 21.39 39.95 -7.12
C VAL A 750 22.01 40.69 -5.92
N GLN A 751 21.69 41.98 -5.77
CA GLN A 751 22.18 42.80 -4.66
C GLN A 751 21.37 42.52 -3.38
N HIS A 752 21.90 41.69 -2.47
CA HIS A 752 21.36 41.50 -1.11
C HIS A 752 21.79 42.60 -0.12
N ASN A 753 21.85 43.86 -0.56
CA ASN A 753 22.33 45.00 0.25
C ASN A 753 21.20 45.77 0.97
N LYS A 754 19.94 45.34 0.81
CA LYS A 754 18.77 45.94 1.47
C LYS A 754 18.16 44.95 2.46
N ALA A 755 17.69 45.47 3.59
CA ALA A 755 16.97 44.66 4.57
C ALA A 755 15.67 44.10 3.96
N LEU A 756 15.37 42.84 4.27
CA LEU A 756 14.15 42.18 3.81
C LEU A 756 12.93 42.74 4.57
N VAL A 757 11.81 42.84 3.85
CA VAL A 757 10.52 43.28 4.40
C VAL A 757 9.59 42.07 4.45
N PHE A 758 9.00 41.81 5.62
CA PHE A 758 8.16 40.64 5.86
C PHE A 758 6.69 41.01 5.93
N SER A 759 5.84 40.09 5.45
CA SER A 759 4.40 40.18 5.66
C SER A 759 4.04 40.04 7.14
N GLU A 760 2.81 40.41 7.52
CA GLU A 760 2.31 40.24 8.88
C GLU A 760 2.36 38.77 9.34
N GLU A 761 2.04 37.83 8.44
CA GLU A 761 2.06 36.39 8.70
C GLU A 761 3.48 35.87 8.90
N ALA A 762 4.44 36.33 8.08
CA ALA A 762 5.85 35.99 8.23
C ALA A 762 6.44 36.57 9.53
N THR A 763 6.09 37.80 9.90
CA THR A 763 6.46 38.40 11.19
C THR A 763 5.89 37.59 12.36
N ALA A 764 4.63 37.15 12.29
CA ALA A 764 4.02 36.32 13.33
C ALA A 764 4.74 34.96 13.50
N VAL A 765 5.25 34.37 12.42
CA VAL A 765 6.10 33.16 12.48
C VAL A 765 7.43 33.45 13.18
N PHE A 766 8.10 34.56 12.85
CA PHE A 766 9.32 34.97 13.54
C PHE A 766 9.09 35.16 15.04
N ASP A 767 8.02 35.83 15.42
CA ASP A 767 7.72 36.10 16.83
C ASP A 767 7.43 34.80 17.60
N ALA A 768 6.64 33.90 17.02
CA ALA A 768 6.40 32.58 17.62
C ALA A 768 7.69 31.75 17.74
N GLY A 769 8.55 31.78 16.70
CA GLY A 769 9.85 31.13 16.72
C GLY A 769 10.78 31.74 17.76
N ARG A 770 10.79 33.06 17.92
CA ARG A 770 11.64 33.77 18.87
C ARG A 770 11.31 33.39 20.32
N GLU A 771 10.03 33.32 20.66
CA GLU A 771 9.60 32.87 21.99
C GLU A 771 9.99 31.42 22.27
N LEU A 772 9.94 30.54 21.26
CA LEU A 772 10.44 29.17 21.38
C LEU A 772 11.95 29.12 21.64
N TRP A 773 12.75 29.92 20.93
CA TRP A 773 14.20 29.99 21.16
C TRP A 773 14.53 30.59 22.53
N LYS A 774 13.83 31.65 22.97
CA LYS A 774 13.98 32.20 24.33
C LYS A 774 13.73 31.13 25.38
N TYR A 775 12.65 30.35 25.22
CA TYR A 775 12.33 29.29 26.16
C TYR A 775 13.39 28.18 26.17
N TYR A 776 13.93 27.81 25.01
CA TYR A 776 15.03 26.87 24.92
C TYR A 776 16.29 27.41 25.63
N HIS A 777 16.71 28.65 25.37
CA HIS A 777 17.87 29.24 26.03
C HIS A 777 17.70 29.50 27.54
N ALA A 778 16.48 29.39 28.09
CA ALA A 778 16.26 29.41 29.53
C ALA A 778 16.56 28.06 30.21
N GLN A 779 16.73 26.96 29.46
CA GLN A 779 17.01 25.63 30.00
C GLN A 779 18.49 25.43 30.33
N LYS A 780 18.82 24.43 31.14
CA LYS A 780 20.21 24.11 31.49
C LYS A 780 20.89 23.28 30.40
N ASP A 781 22.22 23.48 30.27
CA ASP A 781 23.11 22.69 29.41
C ASP A 781 22.68 22.62 27.93
N VAL A 782 22.18 23.74 27.40
CA VAL A 782 21.70 23.82 26.02
C VAL A 782 22.83 24.03 25.02
N ASN A 783 22.70 23.40 23.85
CA ASN A 783 23.53 23.76 22.70
C ASN A 783 23.15 25.16 22.22
N VAL A 784 24.06 26.12 22.37
CA VAL A 784 23.84 27.53 22.01
C VAL A 784 23.58 27.70 20.50
N ASN A 785 24.12 26.82 19.65
CA ASN A 785 23.95 26.88 18.20
C ASN A 785 22.78 26.02 17.68
N ALA A 786 21.81 25.68 18.54
CA ALA A 786 20.70 24.80 18.19
C ALA A 786 19.82 25.37 17.06
N SER A 787 19.50 24.50 16.11
CA SER A 787 18.46 24.72 15.08
C SER A 787 17.07 24.41 15.64
N LEU A 788 16.01 24.71 14.87
CA LEU A 788 14.66 24.25 15.23
C LEU A 788 14.58 22.74 15.41
N TYR A 789 15.28 21.99 14.56
CA TYR A 789 15.32 20.52 14.66
C TYR A 789 15.93 20.09 16.00
N ASP A 790 17.05 20.69 16.39
CA ASP A 790 17.74 20.37 17.64
C ASP A 790 16.89 20.76 18.88
N ILE A 791 16.22 21.92 18.82
CA ILE A 791 15.29 22.35 19.89
C ILE A 791 14.14 21.36 20.04
N ARG A 792 13.55 20.92 18.92
CA ARG A 792 12.49 19.90 18.93
C ARG A 792 13.01 18.58 19.49
N GLU A 793 14.20 18.17 19.09
CA GLU A 793 14.85 16.96 19.60
C GLU A 793 15.09 17.03 21.11
N TYR A 794 15.56 18.16 21.62
CA TYR A 794 15.79 18.38 23.06
C TYR A 794 14.52 18.13 23.89
N PHE A 795 13.39 18.72 23.49
CA PHE A 795 12.14 18.60 24.26
C PHE A 795 11.37 17.31 23.99
N GLN A 796 11.43 16.77 22.77
CA GLN A 796 10.64 15.59 22.41
C GLN A 796 11.40 14.28 22.69
N GLY A 797 12.74 14.31 22.68
CA GLY A 797 13.57 13.12 22.78
C GLY A 797 13.42 12.18 21.58
N ARG A 798 14.07 11.02 21.67
CA ARG A 798 13.99 9.92 20.69
C ARG A 798 13.43 8.66 21.35
N ASN A 799 12.81 7.80 20.55
CA ASN A 799 12.40 6.45 20.95
C ASN A 799 13.54 5.43 20.80
N ASP A 800 13.28 4.19 21.20
CA ASP A 800 14.25 3.07 21.16
C ASP A 800 14.79 2.76 19.75
N LYS A 801 14.09 3.21 18.70
CA LYS A 801 14.49 3.07 17.29
C LYS A 801 15.27 4.29 16.78
N GLY A 802 15.64 5.22 17.66
CA GLY A 802 16.33 6.46 17.33
C GLY A 802 15.48 7.49 16.58
N ARG A 803 14.15 7.33 16.50
CA ARG A 803 13.25 8.31 15.86
C ARG A 803 12.79 9.34 16.89
N MET A 804 12.79 10.61 16.49
CA MET A 804 12.27 11.70 17.33
C MET A 804 10.81 11.46 17.68
N ASN A 805 10.43 11.65 18.94
CA ASN A 805 9.04 11.50 19.36
C ASN A 805 8.16 12.60 18.77
N SER A 806 6.87 12.32 18.57
CA SER A 806 5.90 13.29 18.05
C SER A 806 5.37 14.27 19.11
N LYS A 807 5.55 13.93 20.40
CA LYS A 807 5.06 14.69 21.56
C LYS A 807 6.20 14.93 22.55
N SER A 808 6.03 15.93 23.40
CA SER A 808 6.88 16.21 24.55
C SER A 808 6.02 16.20 25.82
N ASN A 809 6.66 15.93 26.96
CA ASN A 809 6.03 16.08 28.28
C ASN A 809 6.16 17.53 28.82
N ASP A 810 6.94 18.38 28.16
CA ASP A 810 7.05 19.80 28.51
C ASP A 810 5.84 20.57 27.96
N ALA A 811 4.97 21.02 28.87
CA ALA A 811 3.73 21.70 28.53
C ALA A 811 3.98 23.07 27.87
N THR A 812 4.98 23.83 28.34
CA THR A 812 5.31 25.16 27.83
C THR A 812 5.86 25.06 26.41
N TYR A 813 6.83 24.17 26.18
CA TYR A 813 7.31 23.85 24.84
C TYR A 813 6.16 23.40 23.93
N SER A 814 5.30 22.50 24.41
CA SER A 814 4.17 21.98 23.62
C SER A 814 3.21 23.09 23.17
N GLN A 815 2.97 24.09 24.02
CA GLN A 815 2.18 25.28 23.66
C GLN A 815 2.91 26.16 22.63
N LEU A 816 4.21 26.43 22.84
CA LEU A 816 5.01 27.27 21.95
C LEU A 816 5.16 26.66 20.55
N ILE A 817 5.47 25.37 20.46
CA ILE A 817 5.60 24.67 19.17
C ILE A 817 4.25 24.56 18.45
N ALA A 818 3.14 24.40 19.20
CA ALA A 818 1.80 24.42 18.62
C ALA A 818 1.45 25.81 18.05
N ASN A 819 1.79 26.88 18.76
CA ASN A 819 1.63 28.26 18.26
C ASN A 819 2.46 28.48 16.98
N LEU A 820 3.75 28.09 16.98
CA LEU A 820 4.59 28.20 15.78
C LEU A 820 4.01 27.44 14.59
N ARG A 821 3.54 26.20 14.78
CA ARG A 821 2.87 25.40 13.73
C ARG A 821 1.60 26.07 13.23
N SER A 822 0.81 26.67 14.12
CA SER A 822 -0.39 27.43 13.75
C SER A 822 -0.04 28.65 12.88
N LYS A 823 0.99 29.44 13.25
CA LYS A 823 1.44 30.59 12.44
C LYS A 823 2.01 30.15 11.09
N LEU A 824 2.74 29.04 11.05
CA LEU A 824 3.19 28.43 9.79
C LEU A 824 2.03 28.02 8.88
N SER A 825 0.94 27.48 9.43
CA SER A 825 -0.25 27.15 8.65
C SER A 825 -0.88 28.39 8.01
N VAL A 826 -0.98 29.50 8.75
CA VAL A 826 -1.50 30.76 8.23
C VAL A 826 -0.61 31.32 7.12
N LEU A 827 0.72 31.32 7.33
CA LEU A 827 1.68 31.72 6.30
C LEU A 827 1.58 30.82 5.05
N ALA A 828 1.38 29.51 5.25
CA ALA A 828 1.22 28.56 4.16
C ALA A 828 -0.02 28.87 3.31
N ASP A 829 -1.16 29.19 3.93
CA ASP A 829 -2.39 29.53 3.21
C ASP A 829 -2.25 30.81 2.38
N LYS A 830 -1.35 31.72 2.79
CA LYS A 830 -0.98 32.90 1.98
C LYS A 830 -0.07 32.57 0.79
N ILE A 831 0.83 31.60 0.93
CA ILE A 831 1.77 31.21 -0.13
C ILE A 831 1.11 30.30 -1.18
N LYS A 832 0.20 29.38 -0.78
CA LYS A 832 -0.41 28.38 -1.69
C LYS A 832 -1.02 28.97 -2.97
N PRO A 833 -1.83 30.06 -2.94
CA PRO A 833 -2.38 30.65 -4.17
C PRO A 833 -1.30 31.12 -5.14
N LYS A 834 -0.20 31.67 -4.62
CA LYS A 834 0.96 32.13 -5.42
C LYS A 834 1.67 30.98 -6.14
N VAL A 835 1.66 29.77 -5.58
CA VAL A 835 2.23 28.58 -6.25
C VAL A 835 1.53 28.31 -7.59
N TYR A 836 0.21 28.44 -7.63
CA TYR A 836 -0.58 28.31 -8.87
C TYR A 836 -0.42 29.55 -9.77
N GLU A 837 -0.48 30.76 -9.20
CA GLU A 837 -0.30 32.03 -9.93
C GLU A 837 1.04 32.07 -10.69
N TYR A 838 2.11 31.59 -10.06
CA TYR A 838 3.44 31.53 -10.65
C TYR A 838 3.70 30.27 -11.48
N GLY A 839 2.69 29.41 -11.63
CA GLY A 839 2.75 28.26 -12.53
C GLY A 839 3.63 27.12 -12.04
N PHE A 840 4.02 27.08 -10.75
CA PHE A 840 4.72 25.94 -10.18
C PHE A 840 3.86 24.67 -10.15
N LEU A 841 2.53 24.80 -10.16
CA LEU A 841 1.56 23.72 -10.29
C LEU A 841 0.46 24.10 -11.28
N LYS A 842 -0.15 23.09 -11.91
CA LYS A 842 -1.39 23.25 -12.67
C LYS A 842 -2.59 23.26 -11.74
N ALA A 843 -3.51 24.19 -11.98
CA ALA A 843 -4.83 24.22 -11.37
C ALA A 843 -5.76 23.12 -11.92
#